data_AF-A0A150PH47-F1
#
_entry.id   AF-A0A150PH47-F1
#
_cell.length_a   1.000
_cell.length_b   1.000
_cell.length_c   1.000
_cell.angle_alpha   90.00
_cell.angle_beta   90.00
_cell.angle_gamma   90.00
#
_symmetry.space_group_name_H-M   'P 1'
#
loop_
_entity.id
_entity.type
_entity.pdbx_description
1 polymer ?
#
loop_
_entity_poly.entity_id
_entity_poly.type
_entity_poly.pdbx_seq_one_letter_code
_entity_poly.pdbx_strand_id
1 'polypeptide(L)'
;MRHRAEQAAEAYGASLAIEQVRPTWSGVSLKGVDVRLRGAPSISIRLEEVDVALGFSGRRVAMRGGTVSAVGPREAVLHELETWRAGQPAGRPSTASTGGGGSTELEGLRLVWSDRADAPSERLSADGVRLARAEGRTAISAREAMLSLGRAALSVREGRLVLVREQARYQVSELSAAAIDAEVALPEVEREAPAAPERGGITQPAQVQRAAQNVAGQEGGQNRGAAIRDALLRTARAIDLALGEGAKVDVAGVTARLKRDADMLNLGPGSLAVRRESGSLVVELSPGEAAIGAVGTDAQQALTFRLRVPLSDAKEIPQEIVADVQGGPIWLSTLGVREGDMGLFDVARTSIVSRARVVLSADGQTLGIDGEGRLKNLSLRSPALADEPVAGLDLAWRAKADGKLDGSKITAEDAEVDLGALRLIARGEYERAGASHRVRGSFEVPLTACQSMLDSAPRGVVGKLQGMRLAGSFGIEGKLRFDTASLDRTFSLDWGISNTCRVTEMPPELSVDRFKRAFRRLVYGPGGQRVETESGPGTPEWVPYEDISRFMEVAVLTTEDGGFHRHHGFDEQAIKNSIRENLRKRRFVRGASTVSMQLAKNLYLERTKSVARKLQETLFTMYLEQELTKEQIMELYLNVVEFGPLVYGIGAAARHYFNASAAQLSLGQALYIASILPNPKVQHFGPSGEVTPAWSGYLRKLMQIAHRRHRISDEELEKGLQETVVRGSPAPHLAPRQPPGEGDEERPGPDEAQDDVWTAP
;
A
#
# COMPACT_ATOMS: atom_id res chain seq x y z
N MET A 1 35.72 -15.20 -55.21
CA MET A 1 34.42 -15.30 -54.52
C MET A 1 34.28 -14.26 -53.42
N ARG A 2 35.21 -14.19 -52.44
CA ARG A 2 35.26 -13.11 -51.42
C ARG A 2 35.06 -11.70 -52.02
N HIS A 3 35.91 -11.31 -52.96
CA HIS A 3 35.81 -10.01 -53.65
C HIS A 3 34.46 -9.75 -54.34
N ARG A 4 33.84 -10.79 -54.94
CA ARG A 4 32.51 -10.69 -55.56
C ARG A 4 31.39 -10.53 -54.52
N ALA A 5 31.53 -11.17 -53.35
CA ALA A 5 30.59 -11.01 -52.25
C ALA A 5 30.67 -9.60 -51.65
N GLU A 6 31.89 -9.09 -51.44
CA GLU A 6 32.15 -7.72 -50.97
C GLU A 6 31.58 -6.67 -51.96
N GLN A 7 31.89 -6.79 -53.25
CA GLN A 7 31.32 -5.91 -54.29
C GLN A 7 29.79 -5.99 -54.36
N ALA A 8 29.22 -7.20 -54.21
CA ALA A 8 27.77 -7.35 -54.19
C ALA A 8 27.17 -6.64 -52.97
N ALA A 9 27.77 -6.73 -51.79
CA ALA A 9 27.29 -6.02 -50.60
C ALA A 9 27.40 -4.50 -50.74
N GLU A 10 28.46 -3.98 -51.35
CA GLU A 10 28.62 -2.55 -51.60
C GLU A 10 27.49 -2.00 -52.48
N ALA A 11 27.03 -2.79 -53.46
CA ALA A 11 25.87 -2.45 -54.29
C ALA A 11 24.55 -2.39 -53.50
N TYR A 12 24.49 -3.01 -52.32
CA TYR A 12 23.36 -2.94 -51.37
C TYR A 12 23.63 -1.98 -50.20
N GLY A 13 24.63 -1.10 -50.31
CA GLY A 13 24.95 -0.14 -49.27
C GLY A 13 25.46 -0.79 -47.99
N ALA A 14 26.14 -1.93 -48.08
CA ALA A 14 26.76 -2.62 -46.95
C ALA A 14 28.23 -2.93 -47.27
N SER A 15 29.08 -3.03 -46.25
CA SER A 15 30.41 -3.61 -46.38
C SER A 15 30.50 -4.94 -45.63
N LEU A 16 31.23 -5.89 -46.20
CA LEU A 16 31.44 -7.22 -45.65
C LEU A 16 32.92 -7.41 -45.28
N ALA A 17 33.18 -8.03 -44.14
CA ALA A 17 34.46 -8.66 -43.83
C ALA A 17 34.22 -10.16 -43.62
N ILE A 18 34.97 -11.00 -44.33
CA ILE A 18 34.77 -12.47 -44.33
C ILE A 18 36.05 -13.15 -43.83
N GLU A 19 36.00 -13.79 -42.67
CA GLU A 19 37.13 -14.51 -42.07
C GLU A 19 37.56 -15.71 -42.94
N GLN A 20 36.63 -16.59 -43.31
CA GLN A 20 36.95 -17.80 -44.08
C GLN A 20 35.94 -18.10 -45.20
N VAL A 21 36.43 -18.63 -46.32
CA VAL A 21 35.61 -19.11 -47.45
C VAL A 21 35.92 -20.59 -47.68
N ARG A 22 34.91 -21.45 -47.69
CA ARG A 22 35.04 -22.90 -47.95
C ARG A 22 34.17 -23.32 -49.13
N PRO A 23 34.71 -24.02 -50.15
CA PRO A 23 33.89 -24.60 -51.20
C PRO A 23 33.04 -25.75 -50.64
N THR A 24 31.82 -25.90 -51.14
CA THR A 24 30.95 -27.04 -50.86
C THR A 24 30.61 -27.75 -52.18
N TRP A 25 30.13 -28.99 -52.10
CA TRP A 25 29.85 -29.81 -53.30
C TRP A 25 28.83 -29.18 -54.27
N SER A 26 27.98 -28.27 -53.79
CA SER A 26 26.97 -27.56 -54.57
C SER A 26 27.07 -26.03 -54.45
N GLY A 27 28.18 -25.48 -53.97
CA GLY A 27 28.25 -24.05 -53.67
C GLY A 27 29.46 -23.58 -52.84
N VAL A 28 29.23 -22.57 -52.00
CA VAL A 28 30.25 -21.93 -51.15
C VAL A 28 29.66 -21.64 -49.76
N SER A 29 30.46 -21.89 -48.72
CA SER A 29 30.20 -21.54 -47.33
C SER A 29 31.15 -20.41 -46.89
N LEU A 30 30.61 -19.36 -46.29
CA LEU A 30 31.36 -18.23 -45.73
C LEU A 30 31.28 -18.30 -44.20
N LYS A 31 32.40 -18.29 -43.49
CA LYS A 31 32.43 -18.28 -42.02
C LYS A 31 32.96 -16.96 -41.49
N GLY A 32 32.39 -16.52 -40.37
CA GLY A 32 32.77 -15.29 -39.69
C GLY A 32 32.58 -14.08 -40.60
N VAL A 33 31.31 -13.71 -40.84
CA VAL A 33 30.95 -12.63 -41.75
C VAL A 33 30.45 -11.43 -40.96
N ASP A 34 31.26 -10.38 -40.87
CA ASP A 34 30.86 -9.10 -40.30
C ASP A 34 30.26 -8.21 -41.39
N VAL A 35 29.07 -7.66 -41.13
CA VAL A 35 28.36 -6.75 -42.04
C VAL A 35 28.21 -5.39 -41.37
N ARG A 36 28.60 -4.33 -42.08
CA ARG A 36 28.35 -2.94 -41.68
C ARG A 36 27.44 -2.27 -42.69
N LEU A 37 26.38 -1.63 -42.20
CA LEU A 37 25.40 -0.94 -43.04
C LEU A 37 25.82 0.53 -43.21
N ARG A 38 25.85 1.02 -44.45
CA ARG A 38 26.18 2.42 -44.75
C ARG A 38 25.03 3.31 -44.29
N GLY A 39 25.33 4.30 -43.46
CA GLY A 39 24.32 5.21 -42.91
C GLY A 39 23.55 4.66 -41.70
N ALA A 40 23.94 3.50 -41.18
CA ALA A 40 23.37 2.92 -39.96
C ALA A 40 24.48 2.44 -38.99
N PRO A 41 25.28 3.35 -38.42
CA PRO A 41 26.41 3.02 -37.55
C PRO A 41 25.97 2.37 -36.23
N SER A 42 24.73 2.58 -35.79
CA SER A 42 24.22 1.97 -34.56
C SER A 42 24.00 0.47 -34.67
N ILE A 43 24.08 -0.12 -35.88
CA ILE A 43 23.76 -1.53 -36.14
C ILE A 43 25.02 -2.31 -36.49
N SER A 44 25.24 -3.40 -35.77
CA SER A 44 26.29 -4.36 -36.06
C SER A 44 25.70 -5.74 -36.34
N ILE A 45 26.20 -6.39 -37.39
CA ILE A 45 25.74 -7.72 -37.80
C ILE A 45 26.98 -8.60 -37.94
N ARG A 46 26.96 -9.74 -37.25
CA ARG A 46 27.99 -10.77 -37.37
C ARG A 46 27.31 -12.12 -37.60
N LEU A 47 27.57 -12.75 -38.73
CA LEU A 47 27.02 -14.07 -39.08
C LEU A 47 28.10 -15.12 -38.89
N GLU A 48 27.73 -16.27 -38.31
CA GLU A 48 28.68 -17.36 -38.07
C GLU A 48 28.98 -18.13 -39.36
N GLU A 49 27.95 -18.52 -40.10
CA GLU A 49 28.06 -19.27 -41.34
C GLU A 49 26.98 -18.84 -42.36
N VAL A 50 27.39 -18.62 -43.61
CA VAL A 50 26.51 -18.29 -44.74
C VAL A 50 26.78 -19.26 -45.87
N ASP A 51 25.83 -20.16 -46.13
CA ASP A 51 25.87 -21.15 -47.19
C ASP A 51 25.10 -20.66 -48.41
N VAL A 52 25.78 -20.62 -49.55
CA VAL A 52 25.21 -20.28 -50.85
C VAL A 52 25.30 -21.51 -51.75
N ALA A 53 24.17 -22.14 -52.03
CA ALA A 53 24.07 -23.31 -52.89
C ALA A 53 23.38 -22.97 -54.22
N LEU A 54 23.89 -23.55 -55.32
CA LEU A 54 23.32 -23.45 -56.66
C LEU A 54 22.77 -24.82 -57.04
N GLY A 55 21.45 -25.00 -56.98
CA GLY A 55 20.77 -26.25 -57.33
C GLY A 55 19.95 -26.14 -58.62
N PHE A 56 19.49 -27.28 -59.15
CA PHE A 56 18.65 -27.38 -60.35
C PHE A 56 17.32 -26.60 -60.26
N SER A 57 16.84 -26.31 -59.05
CA SER A 57 15.60 -25.55 -58.78
C SER A 57 15.84 -24.06 -58.45
N GLY A 58 17.08 -23.57 -58.53
CA GLY A 58 17.43 -22.17 -58.25
C GLY A 58 18.48 -21.98 -57.15
N ARG A 59 18.71 -20.71 -56.78
CA ARG A 59 19.70 -20.30 -55.77
C ARG A 59 19.10 -20.41 -54.36
N ARG A 60 19.75 -21.17 -53.48
CA ARG A 60 19.41 -21.26 -52.05
C ARG A 60 20.48 -20.54 -51.22
N VAL A 61 20.04 -19.68 -50.32
CA VAL A 61 20.90 -19.00 -49.35
C VAL A 61 20.41 -19.36 -47.96
N ALA A 62 21.26 -20.02 -47.19
CA ALA A 62 21.02 -20.35 -45.79
C ALA A 62 22.04 -19.62 -44.92
N MET A 63 21.58 -18.91 -43.89
CA MET A 63 22.48 -18.31 -42.90
C MET A 63 22.23 -18.97 -41.56
N ARG A 64 23.31 -19.37 -40.90
CA ARG A 64 23.29 -20.14 -39.65
C ARG A 64 24.09 -19.41 -38.59
N GLY A 65 23.44 -19.14 -37.46
CA GLY A 65 24.07 -18.51 -36.30
C GLY A 65 24.50 -17.07 -36.55
N GLY A 66 24.89 -16.39 -35.48
CA GLY A 66 25.32 -15.00 -35.51
C GLY A 66 24.46 -14.05 -34.69
N THR A 67 24.93 -12.81 -34.56
CA THR A 67 24.30 -11.76 -33.77
C THR A 67 24.04 -10.52 -34.62
N VAL A 68 22.83 -9.98 -34.53
CA VAL A 68 22.49 -8.62 -34.96
C VAL A 68 22.29 -7.81 -33.69
N SER A 69 23.09 -6.78 -33.49
CA SER A 69 22.93 -5.87 -32.36
C SER A 69 22.73 -4.43 -32.81
N ALA A 70 21.95 -3.67 -32.05
CA ALA A 70 21.78 -2.25 -32.25
C ALA A 70 21.87 -1.49 -30.91
N VAL A 71 22.55 -0.35 -30.91
CA VAL A 71 22.66 0.50 -29.71
C VAL A 71 22.29 1.94 -30.05
N GLY A 72 21.33 2.49 -29.32
CA GLY A 72 20.87 3.86 -29.46
C GLY A 72 19.36 3.99 -29.30
N PRO A 73 18.85 5.23 -29.18
CA PRO A 73 17.42 5.48 -29.08
C PRO A 73 16.64 4.82 -30.23
N ARG A 74 15.50 4.19 -29.91
CA ARG A 74 14.69 3.42 -30.88
C ARG A 74 14.42 4.20 -32.16
N GLU A 75 14.02 5.46 -32.04
CA GLU A 75 13.67 6.32 -33.17
C GLU A 75 14.88 6.57 -34.08
N ALA A 76 16.08 6.76 -33.51
CA ALA A 76 17.30 6.94 -34.27
C ALA A 76 17.68 5.67 -35.04
N VAL A 77 17.66 4.51 -34.37
CA VAL A 77 17.96 3.21 -35.00
C VAL A 77 16.99 2.89 -36.14
N LEU A 78 15.69 3.15 -35.95
CA LEU A 78 14.67 2.96 -36.98
C LEU A 78 14.88 3.92 -38.15
N HIS A 79 15.19 5.19 -37.88
CA HIS A 79 15.46 6.18 -38.92
C HIS A 79 16.70 5.82 -39.75
N GLU A 80 17.76 5.33 -39.13
CA GLU A 80 18.95 4.80 -39.80
C GLU A 80 18.62 3.63 -40.73
N LEU A 81 17.81 2.67 -40.26
CA LEU A 81 17.34 1.53 -41.06
C LEU A 81 16.48 1.95 -42.26
N GLU A 82 15.56 2.88 -42.04
CA GLU A 82 14.70 3.40 -43.10
C GLU A 82 15.50 4.13 -44.16
N THR A 83 16.46 4.96 -43.74
CA THR A 83 17.38 5.69 -44.63
C THR A 83 18.24 4.72 -45.44
N TRP A 84 18.82 3.71 -44.79
CA TRP A 84 19.58 2.66 -45.48
C TRP A 84 18.71 1.92 -46.51
N ARG A 85 17.46 1.57 -46.14
CA ARG A 85 16.53 0.87 -47.03
C ARG A 85 16.09 1.74 -48.23
N ALA A 86 15.90 3.04 -48.02
CA ALA A 86 15.55 3.99 -49.07
C ALA A 86 16.71 4.24 -50.05
N GLY A 87 17.95 4.15 -49.58
CA GLY A 87 19.17 4.25 -50.40
C GLY A 87 19.49 3.03 -51.26
N GLN A 88 18.69 1.96 -51.20
CA GLN A 88 18.88 0.78 -52.04
C GLN A 88 18.39 1.03 -53.47
N PRO A 89 19.09 0.50 -54.50
CA PRO A 89 18.72 0.73 -55.90
C PRO A 89 17.26 0.34 -56.20
N ALA A 90 16.52 1.25 -56.83
CA ALA A 90 15.13 1.06 -57.23
C ALA A 90 15.03 0.02 -58.36
N GLY A 91 14.77 -1.23 -57.98
CA GLY A 91 14.79 -2.34 -58.94
C GLY A 91 14.80 -3.68 -58.22
N ARG A 92 13.82 -3.90 -57.35
CA ARG A 92 13.53 -5.27 -56.93
C ARG A 92 12.85 -5.96 -58.13
N PRO A 93 13.29 -7.15 -58.59
CA PRO A 93 12.35 -8.23 -58.47
C PRO A 93 12.12 -8.33 -56.96
N SER A 94 10.92 -7.97 -56.52
CA SER A 94 10.43 -8.70 -55.38
C SER A 94 10.59 -10.17 -55.76
N THR A 95 10.98 -11.05 -54.86
CA THR A 95 10.87 -12.49 -55.13
C THR A 95 9.41 -12.94 -55.38
N ALA A 96 8.50 -12.01 -55.71
CA ALA A 96 7.24 -12.20 -56.40
C ALA A 96 7.32 -11.75 -57.89
N SER A 97 8.39 -12.11 -58.60
CA SER A 97 8.23 -12.48 -60.01
C SER A 97 7.99 -13.99 -60.03
N THR A 98 6.75 -14.36 -60.35
CA THR A 98 6.35 -15.69 -60.80
C THR A 98 7.46 -16.31 -61.68
N GLY A 99 8.12 -17.37 -61.20
CA GLY A 99 9.02 -18.19 -62.03
C GLY A 99 10.37 -18.65 -61.44
N GLY A 100 10.83 -18.16 -60.28
CA GLY A 100 12.12 -18.58 -59.71
C GLY A 100 12.05 -18.94 -58.23
N GLY A 101 11.97 -20.23 -57.90
CA GLY A 101 11.83 -20.78 -56.55
C GLY A 101 13.07 -20.66 -55.66
N GLY A 102 13.44 -19.44 -55.25
CA GLY A 102 14.49 -19.22 -54.25
C GLY A 102 13.93 -19.20 -52.83
N SER A 103 14.21 -20.22 -52.02
CA SER A 103 13.94 -20.22 -50.58
C SER A 103 15.10 -19.56 -49.82
N THR A 104 14.79 -18.61 -48.95
CA THR A 104 15.74 -18.03 -47.99
C THR A 104 15.39 -18.53 -46.59
N GLU A 105 16.39 -19.10 -45.92
CA GLU A 105 16.27 -19.61 -44.56
C GLU A 105 17.36 -18.98 -43.68
N LEU A 106 16.92 -18.34 -42.60
CA LEU A 106 17.78 -17.82 -41.55
C LEU A 106 17.50 -18.66 -40.31
N GLU A 107 18.54 -19.22 -39.70
CA GLU A 107 18.39 -20.04 -38.50
C GLU A 107 19.40 -19.66 -37.42
N GLY A 108 18.94 -19.59 -36.17
CA GLY A 108 19.82 -19.50 -35.01
C GLY A 108 20.38 -18.10 -34.75
N LEU A 109 19.76 -17.05 -35.28
CA LEU A 109 20.21 -15.68 -35.05
C LEU A 109 19.91 -15.22 -33.62
N ARG A 110 20.81 -14.42 -33.06
CA ARG A 110 20.60 -13.62 -31.86
C ARG A 110 20.34 -12.17 -32.25
N LEU A 111 19.24 -11.58 -31.82
CA LEU A 111 18.94 -10.16 -31.98
C LEU A 111 19.12 -9.48 -30.62
N VAL A 112 19.76 -8.32 -30.57
CA VAL A 112 19.90 -7.52 -29.35
C VAL A 112 19.72 -6.05 -29.70
N TRP A 113 18.93 -5.32 -28.92
CA TRP A 113 18.87 -3.86 -28.98
C TRP A 113 18.91 -3.30 -27.57
N SER A 114 19.59 -2.17 -27.39
CA SER A 114 19.53 -1.37 -26.18
C SER A 114 19.47 0.13 -26.49
N ASP A 115 18.76 0.89 -25.66
CA ASP A 115 18.65 2.34 -25.81
C ASP A 115 20.01 3.06 -25.67
N ARG A 116 20.89 2.47 -24.86
CA ARG A 116 22.27 2.95 -24.62
C ARG A 116 23.20 1.76 -24.33
N ALA A 117 24.51 2.02 -24.41
CA ALA A 117 25.54 1.00 -24.17
C ALA A 117 25.67 0.67 -22.67
N ASP A 118 25.74 1.70 -21.83
CA ASP A 118 25.96 1.57 -20.38
C ASP A 118 24.66 1.78 -19.60
N ALA A 119 24.32 0.82 -18.74
CA ALA A 119 23.10 0.81 -17.91
C ALA A 119 21.81 1.06 -18.73
N PRO A 120 21.45 0.15 -19.66
CA PRO A 120 20.29 0.33 -20.53
C PRO A 120 19.00 0.43 -19.73
N SER A 121 18.19 1.44 -20.07
CA SER A 121 16.85 1.62 -19.50
C SER A 121 15.80 0.84 -20.28
N GLU A 122 16.08 0.58 -21.55
CA GLU A 122 15.29 -0.29 -22.43
C GLU A 122 16.21 -1.27 -23.14
N ARG A 123 15.80 -2.54 -23.17
CA ARG A 123 16.56 -3.61 -23.83
C ARG A 123 15.63 -4.62 -24.46
N LEU A 124 15.89 -4.99 -25.71
CA LEU A 124 15.24 -6.11 -26.39
C LEU A 124 16.30 -7.14 -26.75
N SER A 125 16.00 -8.42 -26.57
CA SER A 125 16.81 -9.50 -27.13
C SER A 125 15.93 -10.64 -27.60
N ALA A 126 16.36 -11.35 -28.65
CA ALA A 126 15.70 -12.57 -29.12
C ALA A 126 16.76 -13.59 -29.52
N ASP A 127 16.63 -14.81 -29.01
CA ASP A 127 17.59 -15.90 -29.17
C ASP A 127 16.98 -17.03 -30.02
N GLY A 128 17.82 -17.63 -30.85
CA GLY A 128 17.41 -18.71 -31.76
C GLY A 128 16.39 -18.26 -32.80
N VAL A 129 16.48 -17.02 -33.27
CA VAL A 129 15.57 -16.46 -34.27
C VAL A 129 15.71 -17.24 -35.57
N ARG A 130 14.58 -17.68 -36.11
CA ARG A 130 14.45 -18.29 -37.42
C ARG A 130 13.56 -17.44 -38.30
N LEU A 131 13.92 -17.30 -39.58
CA LEU A 131 13.09 -16.66 -40.58
C LEU A 131 13.01 -17.57 -41.80
N ALA A 132 11.79 -17.98 -42.14
CA ALA A 132 11.48 -18.81 -43.30
C ALA A 132 10.52 -18.04 -44.22
N ARG A 133 10.88 -17.94 -45.51
CA ARG A 133 10.07 -17.25 -46.51
C ARG A 133 9.69 -18.20 -47.63
N ALA A 134 8.39 -18.40 -47.85
CA ALA A 134 7.84 -19.22 -48.94
C ALA A 134 6.48 -18.67 -49.40
N GLU A 135 6.24 -18.65 -50.72
CA GLU A 135 4.92 -18.39 -51.33
C GLU A 135 4.19 -17.12 -50.81
N GLY A 136 4.92 -16.01 -50.64
CA GLY A 136 4.35 -14.74 -50.15
C GLY A 136 4.10 -14.69 -48.63
N ARG A 137 4.38 -15.79 -47.91
CA ARG A 137 4.37 -15.88 -46.45
C ARG A 137 5.79 -15.78 -45.88
N THR A 138 5.93 -15.11 -44.75
CA THR A 138 7.18 -15.00 -43.99
C THR A 138 6.90 -15.41 -42.55
N ALA A 139 7.42 -16.55 -42.13
CA ALA A 139 7.35 -16.99 -40.74
C ALA A 139 8.63 -16.55 -40.00
N ILE A 140 8.46 -15.88 -38.87
CA ILE A 140 9.53 -15.49 -37.95
C ILE A 140 9.25 -16.21 -36.64
N SER A 141 10.22 -16.93 -36.10
CA SER A 141 10.10 -17.56 -34.79
C SER A 141 11.32 -17.26 -33.93
N ALA A 142 11.15 -17.17 -32.62
CA ALA A 142 12.24 -17.06 -31.66
C ALA A 142 12.05 -18.13 -30.58
N ARG A 143 13.14 -18.76 -30.15
CA ARG A 143 13.09 -19.70 -29.04
C ARG A 143 12.77 -18.97 -27.74
N GLU A 144 13.41 -17.82 -27.57
CA GLU A 144 13.23 -16.94 -26.43
C GLU A 144 13.36 -15.49 -26.89
N ALA A 145 12.53 -14.61 -26.37
CA ALA A 145 12.66 -13.17 -26.55
C ALA A 145 12.42 -12.46 -25.22
N MET A 146 13.23 -11.46 -24.91
CA MET A 146 13.15 -10.70 -23.66
C MET A 146 13.12 -9.21 -23.97
N LEU A 147 12.22 -8.50 -23.30
CA LEU A 147 12.07 -7.06 -23.36
C LEU A 147 12.10 -6.50 -21.94
N SER A 148 12.99 -5.55 -21.68
CA SER A 148 13.10 -4.83 -20.42
C SER A 148 12.78 -3.36 -20.66
N LEU A 149 11.86 -2.80 -19.87
CA LEU A 149 11.36 -1.43 -19.96
C LEU A 149 11.32 -0.82 -18.55
N GLY A 150 12.41 -0.18 -18.15
CA GLY A 150 12.55 0.42 -16.81
C GLY A 150 12.31 -0.58 -15.68
N ARG A 151 11.11 -0.55 -15.08
CA ARG A 151 10.70 -1.42 -13.96
C ARG A 151 9.90 -2.67 -14.39
N ALA A 152 9.71 -2.86 -15.69
CA ALA A 152 8.99 -3.99 -16.25
C ALA A 152 9.94 -4.86 -17.08
N ALA A 153 9.76 -6.18 -17.01
CA ALA A 153 10.40 -7.15 -17.88
C ALA A 153 9.35 -8.09 -18.46
N LEU A 154 9.53 -8.49 -19.71
CA LEU A 154 8.67 -9.40 -20.46
C LEU A 154 9.57 -10.44 -21.12
N SER A 155 9.31 -11.72 -20.89
CA SER A 155 9.93 -12.83 -21.61
C SER A 155 8.86 -13.60 -22.39
N VAL A 156 9.22 -14.05 -23.59
CA VAL A 156 8.36 -14.81 -24.51
C VAL A 156 9.11 -16.06 -24.91
N ARG A 157 8.50 -17.23 -24.72
CA ARG A 157 9.07 -18.52 -25.12
C ARG A 157 8.34 -19.11 -26.31
N GLU A 158 9.13 -19.66 -27.24
CA GLU A 158 8.66 -20.25 -28.50
C GLU A 158 7.70 -19.34 -29.28
N GLY A 159 8.06 -18.06 -29.37
CA GLY A 159 7.28 -17.07 -30.10
C GLY A 159 7.32 -17.36 -31.60
N ARG A 160 6.15 -17.30 -32.26
CA ARG A 160 6.00 -17.45 -33.71
C ARG A 160 5.09 -16.35 -34.25
N LEU A 161 5.53 -15.75 -35.34
CA LEU A 161 4.86 -14.68 -36.08
C LEU A 161 4.79 -15.08 -37.55
N VAL A 162 3.60 -15.07 -38.15
CA VAL A 162 3.42 -15.34 -39.59
C VAL A 162 2.92 -14.09 -40.28
N LEU A 163 3.74 -13.57 -41.18
CA LEU A 163 3.44 -12.41 -41.99
C LEU A 163 2.98 -12.84 -43.39
N VAL A 164 1.86 -12.29 -43.85
CA VAL A 164 1.37 -12.39 -45.23
C VAL A 164 1.53 -11.03 -45.89
N ARG A 165 1.90 -11.02 -47.17
CA ARG A 165 2.05 -9.78 -47.92
C ARG A 165 0.80 -9.49 -48.76
N GLU A 166 0.06 -8.45 -48.40
CA GLU A 166 -1.12 -7.95 -49.13
C GLU A 166 -0.91 -6.49 -49.55
N GLN A 167 -1.28 -6.14 -50.80
CA GLN A 167 -1.20 -4.76 -51.33
C GLN A 167 0.13 -4.04 -51.02
N ALA A 168 1.25 -4.76 -51.17
CA ALA A 168 2.62 -4.32 -50.87
C ALA A 168 2.98 -4.07 -49.38
N ARG A 169 2.08 -4.31 -48.42
CA ARG A 169 2.34 -4.28 -46.96
C ARG A 169 2.42 -5.69 -46.38
N TYR A 170 3.15 -5.87 -45.28
CA TYR A 170 3.14 -7.12 -44.51
C TYR A 170 2.10 -6.98 -43.40
N GLN A 171 1.22 -7.96 -43.27
CA GLN A 171 0.27 -8.08 -42.17
C GLN A 171 0.55 -9.36 -41.40
N VAL A 172 0.43 -9.30 -40.08
CA VAL A 172 0.45 -10.44 -39.17
C VAL A 172 -0.86 -11.19 -39.34
N SER A 173 -0.75 -12.40 -39.90
CA SER A 173 -1.84 -13.35 -40.01
C SER A 173 -1.96 -14.25 -38.78
N GLU A 174 -0.86 -14.49 -38.08
CA GLU A 174 -0.79 -15.35 -36.90
C GLU A 174 0.31 -14.84 -35.96
N LEU A 175 0.01 -14.77 -34.67
CA LEU A 175 0.98 -14.55 -33.60
C LEU A 175 0.66 -15.50 -32.46
N SER A 176 1.63 -16.30 -32.04
CA SER A 176 1.50 -17.28 -30.97
C SER A 176 2.78 -17.34 -30.13
N ALA A 177 2.64 -17.77 -28.87
CA ALA A 177 3.77 -18.12 -28.01
C ALA A 177 3.36 -19.24 -27.07
N ALA A 178 4.32 -20.07 -26.66
CA ALA A 178 4.08 -21.15 -25.70
C ALA A 178 3.97 -20.63 -24.25
N ALA A 179 4.65 -19.52 -23.94
CA ALA A 179 4.55 -18.84 -22.66
C ALA A 179 4.96 -17.37 -22.78
N ILE A 180 4.36 -16.54 -21.93
CA ILE A 180 4.79 -15.15 -21.71
C ILE A 180 4.95 -14.95 -20.21
N ASP A 181 6.12 -14.52 -19.76
CA ASP A 181 6.39 -14.20 -18.36
C ASP A 181 6.58 -12.68 -18.22
N ALA A 182 5.67 -12.01 -17.52
CA ALA A 182 5.76 -10.58 -17.23
C ALA A 182 6.13 -10.34 -15.75
N GLU A 183 7.08 -9.44 -15.49
CA GLU A 183 7.46 -9.03 -14.14
C GLU A 183 7.40 -7.51 -14.03
N VAL A 184 6.74 -7.01 -12.98
CA VAL A 184 6.58 -5.58 -12.74
C VAL A 184 6.95 -5.26 -11.29
N ALA A 185 7.93 -4.37 -11.12
CA ALA A 185 8.27 -3.81 -9.82
C ALA A 185 7.38 -2.60 -9.52
N LEU A 186 6.58 -2.69 -8.45
CA LEU A 186 5.73 -1.59 -7.99
C LEU A 186 6.60 -0.46 -7.41
N PRO A 187 6.20 0.82 -7.58
CA PRO A 187 6.89 1.93 -6.93
C PRO A 187 6.86 1.77 -5.40
N GLU A 188 7.99 2.04 -4.75
CA GLU A 188 8.04 2.16 -3.30
C GLU A 188 7.09 3.28 -2.86
N VAL A 189 6.21 2.96 -1.92
CA VAL A 189 5.51 4.00 -1.16
C VAL A 189 6.53 4.53 -0.17
N GLU A 190 6.96 5.79 -0.32
CA GLU A 190 7.82 6.44 0.68
C GLU A 190 7.17 6.30 2.06
N ARG A 191 7.66 5.35 2.86
CA ARG A 191 7.34 5.29 4.27
C ARG A 191 8.13 6.41 4.91
N GLU A 192 7.49 7.55 5.08
CA GLU A 192 8.04 8.63 5.89
C GLU A 192 8.38 8.04 7.26
N ALA A 193 9.67 7.92 7.56
CA ALA A 193 10.14 7.43 8.84
C ALA A 193 9.49 8.31 9.94
N PRO A 194 9.05 7.75 11.08
CA PRO A 194 8.63 8.60 12.18
C PRO A 194 9.78 9.53 12.50
N ALA A 195 9.54 10.84 12.35
CA ALA A 195 10.54 11.87 12.58
C ALA A 195 11.22 11.60 13.92
N ALA A 196 12.55 11.42 13.88
CA ALA A 196 13.35 11.44 15.09
C ALA A 196 13.03 12.74 15.84
N PRO A 197 12.94 12.74 17.18
CA PRO A 197 12.65 13.94 17.93
C PRO A 197 13.71 14.99 17.59
N GLU A 198 13.28 16.06 16.90
CA GLU A 198 14.15 17.16 16.52
C GLU A 198 14.79 17.75 17.78
N ARG A 199 16.11 17.67 17.86
CA ARG A 199 16.88 18.49 18.79
C ARG A 199 16.72 19.93 18.33
N GLY A 200 16.18 20.78 19.20
CA GLY A 200 16.03 22.20 18.95
C GLY A 200 17.35 22.82 18.51
N GLY A 201 17.40 23.24 17.25
CA GLY A 201 18.47 24.00 16.64
C GLY A 201 17.85 24.92 15.60
N ILE A 202 18.11 26.22 15.75
CA ILE A 202 17.57 27.30 14.92
C ILE A 202 17.96 27.05 13.46
N THR A 203 17.00 26.75 12.59
CA THR A 203 17.23 26.55 11.15
C THR A 203 17.50 27.90 10.47
N GLN A 204 18.64 28.00 9.76
CA GLN A 204 19.03 29.20 9.05
C GLN A 204 18.11 29.47 7.83
N PRO A 205 17.78 30.75 7.52
CA PRO A 205 16.85 31.11 6.43
C PRO A 205 17.24 30.58 5.03
N ALA A 206 18.52 30.30 4.79
CA ALA A 206 19.03 29.86 3.48
C ALA A 206 18.64 28.42 3.09
N GLN A 207 18.37 27.53 4.07
CA GLN A 207 17.92 26.16 3.78
C GLN A 207 16.42 26.10 3.41
N VAL A 208 15.62 27.05 3.90
CA VAL A 208 14.18 27.16 3.56
C VAL A 208 13.98 27.62 2.11
N GLN A 209 14.85 28.49 1.59
CA GLN A 209 14.79 28.93 0.19
C GLN A 209 15.22 27.85 -0.81
N ARG A 210 16.20 27.01 -0.49
CA ARG A 210 16.58 25.88 -1.36
C ARG A 210 15.54 24.75 -1.34
N ALA A 211 14.88 24.51 -0.20
CA ALA A 211 13.77 23.55 -0.12
C ALA A 211 12.54 24.06 -0.89
N ALA A 212 12.20 25.35 -0.79
CA ALA A 212 11.11 25.96 -1.55
C ALA A 212 11.37 25.98 -3.07
N GLN A 213 12.62 26.18 -3.51
CA GLN A 213 12.99 26.13 -4.93
C GLN A 213 13.00 24.71 -5.51
N ASN A 214 13.36 23.70 -4.71
CA ASN A 214 13.29 22.30 -5.14
C ASN A 214 11.85 21.76 -5.16
N VAL A 215 10.94 22.31 -4.35
CA VAL A 215 9.50 21.96 -4.36
C VAL A 215 8.76 22.70 -5.49
N ALA A 216 9.13 23.95 -5.80
CA ALA A 216 8.58 24.70 -6.93
C ALA A 216 8.98 24.14 -8.32
N GLY A 217 10.03 23.31 -8.39
CA GLY A 217 10.48 22.64 -9.62
C GLY A 217 9.69 21.39 -10.01
N GLN A 218 8.72 20.93 -9.19
CA GLN A 218 7.82 19.82 -9.51
C GLN A 218 6.37 20.28 -9.78
N GLU A 219 6.17 21.52 -10.23
CA GLU A 219 4.90 21.94 -10.83
C GLU A 219 4.84 21.53 -12.31
N GLY A 220 4.33 20.32 -12.53
CA GLY A 220 4.11 19.76 -13.85
C GLY A 220 3.50 18.38 -13.71
N GLY A 221 2.32 18.30 -13.08
CA GLY A 221 1.53 17.09 -13.05
C GLY A 221 1.18 16.68 -14.47
N GLN A 222 2.03 15.89 -15.12
CA GLN A 222 1.66 15.18 -16.34
C GLN A 222 0.34 14.47 -16.04
N ASN A 223 -0.66 14.73 -16.86
CA ASN A 223 -1.96 14.08 -16.76
C ASN A 223 -1.73 12.57 -16.97
N ARG A 224 -1.53 11.84 -15.86
CA ARG A 224 -1.20 10.42 -15.85
C ARG A 224 -2.26 9.62 -16.62
N GLY A 225 -3.51 10.06 -16.56
CA GLY A 225 -4.62 9.48 -17.31
C GLY A 225 -4.47 9.62 -18.82
N ALA A 226 -4.16 10.82 -19.31
CA ALA A 226 -3.85 11.03 -20.72
C ALA A 226 -2.62 10.23 -21.16
N ALA A 227 -1.58 10.16 -20.35
CA ALA A 227 -0.39 9.36 -20.66
C ALA A 227 -0.68 7.85 -20.75
N ILE A 228 -1.48 7.31 -19.81
CA ILE A 228 -1.94 5.90 -19.83
C ILE A 228 -2.81 5.67 -21.06
N ARG A 229 -3.77 6.55 -21.33
CA ARG A 229 -4.67 6.47 -22.48
C ARG A 229 -3.87 6.45 -23.79
N ASP A 230 -2.96 7.40 -23.95
CA ASP A 230 -2.14 7.51 -25.16
C ASP A 230 -1.22 6.29 -25.29
N ALA A 231 -0.68 5.77 -24.19
CA ALA A 231 0.09 4.54 -24.22
C ALA A 231 -0.75 3.34 -24.68
N LEU A 232 -1.98 3.19 -24.17
CA LEU A 232 -2.92 2.14 -24.58
C LEU A 232 -3.32 2.28 -26.04
N LEU A 233 -3.66 3.49 -26.50
CA LEU A 233 -4.01 3.75 -27.90
C LEU A 233 -2.85 3.53 -28.85
N ARG A 234 -1.65 4.02 -28.52
CA ARG A 234 -0.44 3.78 -29.32
C ARG A 234 -0.16 2.29 -29.44
N THR A 235 -0.28 1.57 -28.33
CA THR A 235 -0.08 0.11 -28.30
C THR A 235 -1.15 -0.59 -29.13
N ALA A 236 -2.42 -0.25 -28.96
CA ALA A 236 -3.52 -0.84 -29.69
C ALA A 236 -3.44 -0.57 -31.19
N ARG A 237 -3.08 0.65 -31.61
CA ARG A 237 -2.85 1.01 -33.03
C ARG A 237 -1.62 0.31 -33.60
N ALA A 238 -0.55 0.16 -32.83
CA ALA A 238 0.61 -0.62 -33.27
C ALA A 238 0.26 -2.09 -33.47
N ILE A 239 -0.56 -2.67 -32.58
CA ILE A 239 -1.10 -4.02 -32.72
C ILE A 239 -2.04 -4.10 -33.93
N ASP A 240 -2.95 -3.14 -34.14
CA ASP A 240 -3.88 -3.10 -35.29
C ASP A 240 -3.15 -2.94 -36.63
N LEU A 241 -2.12 -2.09 -36.71
CA LEU A 241 -1.27 -1.97 -37.90
C LEU A 241 -0.54 -3.28 -38.21
N ALA A 242 -0.23 -4.06 -37.18
CA ALA A 242 0.38 -5.36 -37.33
C ALA A 242 -0.65 -6.42 -37.71
N LEU A 243 -1.83 -6.47 -37.08
CA LEU A 243 -2.82 -7.53 -37.26
C LEU A 243 -3.70 -7.33 -38.52
N GLY A 244 -3.85 -8.38 -39.32
CA GLY A 244 -4.84 -8.39 -40.42
C GLY A 244 -6.29 -8.44 -39.91
N GLU A 245 -7.25 -8.16 -40.79
CA GLU A 245 -8.67 -8.29 -40.46
C GLU A 245 -9.03 -9.75 -40.11
N GLY A 246 -9.67 -9.97 -38.95
CA GLY A 246 -9.98 -11.31 -38.44
C GLY A 246 -8.80 -12.08 -37.82
N ALA A 247 -7.60 -11.46 -37.71
CA ALA A 247 -6.45 -12.08 -37.06
C ALA A 247 -6.71 -12.31 -35.56
N LYS A 248 -6.32 -13.50 -35.09
CA LYS A 248 -6.44 -13.92 -33.69
C LYS A 248 -5.04 -14.10 -33.12
N VAL A 249 -4.78 -13.46 -31.98
CA VAL A 249 -3.58 -13.74 -31.18
C VAL A 249 -4.05 -14.57 -29.99
N ASP A 250 -3.58 -15.80 -29.88
CA ASP A 250 -3.79 -16.63 -28.71
C ASP A 250 -2.44 -17.01 -28.12
N VAL A 251 -2.26 -16.68 -26.85
CA VAL A 251 -1.08 -17.04 -26.09
C VAL A 251 -1.52 -17.84 -24.88
N ALA A 252 -1.00 -19.07 -24.78
CA ALA A 252 -1.13 -19.88 -23.59
C ALA A 252 0.04 -19.60 -22.64
N GLY A 253 -0.12 -19.92 -21.35
CA GLY A 253 0.98 -19.88 -20.40
C GLY A 253 1.42 -18.48 -20.00
N VAL A 254 0.52 -17.50 -19.99
CA VAL A 254 0.82 -16.13 -19.54
C VAL A 254 0.96 -16.12 -18.02
N THR A 255 2.11 -15.75 -17.50
CA THR A 255 2.34 -15.51 -16.08
C THR A 255 2.66 -14.04 -15.84
N ALA A 256 2.23 -13.54 -14.69
CA ALA A 256 2.55 -12.21 -14.23
C ALA A 256 3.08 -12.26 -12.80
N ARG A 257 4.13 -11.49 -12.52
CA ARG A 257 4.71 -11.36 -11.19
C ARG A 257 4.72 -9.89 -10.80
N LEU A 258 4.04 -9.57 -9.70
CA LEU A 258 4.12 -8.26 -9.08
C LEU A 258 5.06 -8.33 -7.89
N LYS A 259 6.04 -7.45 -7.85
CA LYS A 259 7.02 -7.37 -6.76
C LYS A 259 6.88 -6.06 -6.01
N ARG A 260 6.85 -6.13 -4.67
CA ARG A 260 6.90 -4.98 -3.76
C ARG A 260 7.85 -5.30 -2.62
N ASP A 261 8.95 -4.57 -2.52
CA ASP A 261 10.04 -4.85 -1.57
C ASP A 261 10.53 -6.32 -1.73
N ALA A 262 10.42 -7.11 -0.66
CA ALA A 262 10.69 -8.56 -0.65
C ALA A 262 9.46 -9.41 -1.00
N ASP A 263 8.26 -8.83 -1.02
CA ASP A 263 7.02 -9.54 -1.29
C ASP A 263 6.81 -9.73 -2.80
N MET A 264 6.23 -10.88 -3.16
CA MET A 264 5.87 -11.22 -4.54
C MET A 264 4.41 -11.68 -4.57
N LEU A 265 3.74 -11.39 -5.69
CA LEU A 265 2.46 -11.98 -6.06
C LEU A 265 2.60 -12.62 -7.43
N ASN A 266 2.40 -13.93 -7.49
CA ASN A 266 2.41 -14.71 -8.72
C ASN A 266 0.98 -14.85 -9.27
N LEU A 267 0.83 -14.70 -10.58
CA LEU A 267 -0.40 -14.91 -11.32
C LEU A 267 -0.11 -15.76 -12.56
N GLY A 268 -1.05 -16.63 -12.93
CA GLY A 268 -0.94 -17.55 -14.05
C GLY A 268 -0.27 -18.90 -13.72
N PRO A 269 -0.16 -19.81 -14.69
CA PRO A 269 -0.36 -19.57 -16.12
C PRO A 269 -1.82 -19.34 -16.53
N GLY A 270 -2.04 -18.30 -17.32
CA GLY A 270 -3.32 -17.95 -17.94
C GLY A 270 -3.27 -18.03 -19.47
N SER A 271 -4.38 -17.71 -20.11
CA SER A 271 -4.48 -17.44 -21.54
C SER A 271 -4.69 -15.94 -21.80
N LEU A 272 -4.06 -15.45 -22.85
CA LEU A 272 -4.26 -14.12 -23.40
C LEU A 272 -4.80 -14.27 -24.83
N ALA A 273 -5.94 -13.65 -25.10
CA ALA A 273 -6.48 -13.53 -26.44
C ALA A 273 -6.55 -12.06 -26.85
N VAL A 274 -6.09 -11.73 -28.05
CA VAL A 274 -6.26 -10.40 -28.65
C VAL A 274 -7.05 -10.53 -29.94
N ARG A 275 -8.13 -9.76 -30.04
CA ARG A 275 -9.08 -9.79 -31.16
C ARG A 275 -9.44 -8.38 -31.61
N ARG A 276 -9.74 -8.25 -32.89
CA ARG A 276 -10.29 -7.03 -33.48
C ARG A 276 -11.81 -7.14 -33.56
N GLU A 277 -12.54 -6.19 -32.98
CA GLU A 277 -14.01 -6.16 -32.96
C GLU A 277 -14.52 -4.76 -33.33
N SER A 278 -15.24 -4.62 -34.44
CA SER A 278 -15.98 -3.40 -34.82
C SER A 278 -15.25 -2.08 -34.50
N GLY A 279 -14.02 -1.93 -35.00
CA GLY A 279 -13.18 -0.73 -34.80
C GLY A 279 -12.62 -0.55 -33.38
N SER A 280 -12.55 -1.62 -32.59
CA SER A 280 -11.88 -1.70 -31.30
C SER A 280 -10.96 -2.93 -31.24
N LEU A 281 -9.91 -2.84 -30.42
CA LEU A 281 -9.07 -3.96 -30.03
C LEU A 281 -9.57 -4.48 -28.68
N VAL A 282 -9.82 -5.77 -28.60
CA VAL A 282 -10.24 -6.46 -27.37
C VAL A 282 -9.12 -7.38 -26.93
N VAL A 283 -8.65 -7.18 -25.71
CA VAL A 283 -7.65 -8.00 -25.03
C VAL A 283 -8.34 -8.72 -23.88
N GLU A 284 -8.33 -10.04 -23.91
CA GLU A 284 -8.94 -10.90 -22.90
C GLU A 284 -7.85 -11.71 -22.20
N LEU A 285 -7.87 -11.70 -20.87
CA LEU A 285 -7.04 -12.51 -19.99
C LEU A 285 -7.93 -13.45 -19.20
N SER A 286 -7.58 -14.73 -19.15
CA SER A 286 -8.33 -15.75 -18.43
C SER A 286 -7.39 -16.79 -17.79
N PRO A 287 -7.81 -17.51 -16.74
CA PRO A 287 -7.05 -18.61 -16.16
C PRO A 287 -6.87 -19.75 -17.17
N GLY A 288 -5.75 -20.47 -17.12
CA GLY A 288 -5.45 -21.53 -18.09
C GLY A 288 -6.40 -22.73 -17.94
N GLU A 289 -6.76 -23.36 -19.06
CA GLU A 289 -7.71 -24.50 -19.09
C GLU A 289 -7.30 -25.66 -18.18
N ALA A 290 -6.00 -25.96 -18.07
CA ALA A 290 -5.49 -27.00 -17.16
C ALA A 290 -5.74 -26.66 -15.67
N ALA A 291 -5.69 -25.38 -15.31
CA ALA A 291 -5.98 -24.91 -13.96
C ALA A 291 -7.48 -25.02 -13.65
N ILE A 292 -8.34 -24.75 -14.64
CA ILE A 292 -9.80 -24.87 -14.53
C ILE A 292 -10.23 -26.35 -14.47
N GLY A 293 -9.65 -27.21 -15.33
CA GLY A 293 -9.98 -28.63 -15.42
C GLY A 293 -9.54 -29.48 -14.23
N ALA A 294 -8.52 -29.04 -13.48
CA ALA A 294 -8.02 -29.74 -12.30
C ALA A 294 -9.02 -29.80 -11.13
N VAL A 295 -10.15 -29.08 -11.19
CA VAL A 295 -11.05 -28.90 -10.04
C VAL A 295 -12.52 -29.27 -10.27
N GLY A 296 -12.82 -29.97 -11.37
CA GLY A 296 -14.12 -30.63 -11.58
C GLY A 296 -15.22 -29.75 -12.17
N THR A 297 -16.29 -30.40 -12.66
CA THR A 297 -17.33 -29.88 -13.56
C THR A 297 -18.44 -29.04 -12.91
N ASP A 298 -18.36 -28.73 -11.61
CA ASP A 298 -19.32 -27.84 -10.95
C ASP A 298 -18.98 -26.37 -11.26
N ALA A 299 -19.33 -25.97 -12.49
CA ALA A 299 -19.37 -24.61 -13.06
C ALA A 299 -18.73 -23.48 -12.23
N GLN A 300 -17.40 -23.46 -12.14
CA GLN A 300 -16.66 -22.26 -11.82
C GLN A 300 -16.49 -21.43 -13.09
N GLN A 301 -17.08 -20.24 -13.13
CA GLN A 301 -16.84 -19.31 -14.23
C GLN A 301 -15.40 -18.82 -14.14
N ALA A 302 -14.64 -18.94 -15.23
CA ALA A 302 -13.32 -18.34 -15.34
C ALA A 302 -13.38 -16.86 -14.95
N LEU A 303 -12.48 -16.42 -14.05
CA LEU A 303 -12.35 -14.99 -13.76
C LEU A 303 -11.64 -14.31 -14.93
N THR A 304 -12.43 -13.71 -15.80
CA THR A 304 -11.95 -13.06 -17.02
C THR A 304 -11.69 -11.58 -16.78
N PHE A 305 -10.62 -11.07 -17.38
CA PHE A 305 -10.36 -9.64 -17.52
C PHE A 305 -10.41 -9.30 -19.00
N ARG A 306 -11.26 -8.36 -19.38
CA ARG A 306 -11.45 -7.93 -20.77
C ARG A 306 -11.21 -6.43 -20.87
N LEU A 307 -10.21 -6.04 -21.64
CA LEU A 307 -9.88 -4.65 -21.97
C LEU A 307 -10.29 -4.35 -23.41
N ARG A 308 -11.12 -3.33 -23.61
CA ARG A 308 -11.52 -2.81 -24.91
C ARG A 308 -10.90 -1.44 -25.14
N VAL A 309 -10.14 -1.30 -26.23
CA VAL A 309 -9.47 -0.07 -26.64
C VAL A 309 -9.96 0.34 -28.03
N PRO A 310 -10.47 1.56 -28.24
CA PRO A 310 -10.94 1.99 -29.56
C PRO A 310 -9.77 2.20 -30.53
N LEU A 311 -9.96 1.83 -31.80
CA LEU A 311 -8.94 1.91 -32.85
C LEU A 311 -9.19 3.06 -33.84
N SER A 312 -10.43 3.51 -33.99
CA SER A 312 -10.81 4.60 -34.90
C SER A 312 -11.54 5.71 -34.18
N ASP A 313 -11.39 6.93 -34.68
CA ASP A 313 -12.06 8.13 -34.17
C ASP A 313 -13.46 8.34 -34.79
N ALA A 314 -14.05 7.29 -35.39
CA ALA A 314 -15.37 7.35 -35.99
C ALA A 314 -16.44 7.66 -34.93
N LYS A 315 -17.35 8.58 -35.24
CA LYS A 315 -18.40 9.06 -34.32
C LYS A 315 -19.33 7.95 -33.80
N GLU A 316 -19.43 6.84 -34.51
CA GLU A 316 -20.27 5.69 -34.17
C GLU A 316 -19.61 4.75 -33.14
N ILE A 317 -18.32 4.94 -32.85
CA ILE A 317 -17.56 4.07 -31.93
C ILE A 317 -17.33 4.79 -30.60
N PRO A 318 -17.71 4.18 -29.46
CA PRO A 318 -17.39 4.72 -28.13
C PRO A 318 -15.88 4.91 -27.98
N GLN A 319 -15.46 6.13 -27.63
CA GLN A 319 -14.05 6.52 -27.52
C GLN A 319 -13.45 6.28 -26.13
N GLU A 320 -14.25 5.70 -25.24
CA GLU A 320 -13.86 5.30 -23.89
C GLU A 320 -13.05 4.00 -23.94
N ILE A 321 -12.09 3.87 -23.03
CA ILE A 321 -11.40 2.60 -22.79
C ILE A 321 -12.11 1.91 -21.62
N VAL A 322 -12.57 0.68 -21.85
CA VAL A 322 -13.34 -0.07 -20.86
C VAL A 322 -12.59 -1.33 -20.47
N ALA A 323 -12.45 -1.57 -19.17
CA ALA A 323 -11.93 -2.82 -18.62
C ALA A 323 -13.01 -3.47 -17.75
N ASP A 324 -13.42 -4.68 -18.12
CA ASP A 324 -14.37 -5.50 -17.37
C ASP A 324 -13.61 -6.64 -16.68
N VAL A 325 -13.95 -6.92 -15.42
CA VAL A 325 -13.56 -8.12 -14.68
C VAL A 325 -14.83 -8.88 -14.37
N GLN A 326 -14.91 -10.15 -14.73
CA GLN A 326 -16.09 -10.97 -14.41
C GLN A 326 -15.73 -12.44 -14.25
N GLY A 327 -16.21 -13.03 -13.16
CA GLY A 327 -16.22 -14.48 -12.97
C GLY A 327 -16.05 -14.90 -11.50
N GLY A 328 -15.76 -16.17 -11.32
CA GLY A 328 -15.70 -16.84 -10.03
C GLY A 328 -17.03 -17.51 -9.61
N PRO A 329 -17.06 -18.18 -8.45
CA PRO A 329 -15.94 -18.33 -7.51
C PRO A 329 -14.80 -19.15 -8.12
N ILE A 330 -13.56 -18.69 -7.98
CA ILE A 330 -12.33 -19.39 -8.40
C ILE A 330 -11.31 -19.33 -7.27
N TRP A 331 -10.53 -20.40 -7.07
CA TRP A 331 -9.49 -20.40 -6.04
C TRP A 331 -8.27 -19.57 -6.44
N LEU A 332 -7.62 -18.92 -5.48
CA LEU A 332 -6.41 -18.14 -5.74
C LEU A 332 -5.27 -19.01 -6.29
N SER A 333 -5.16 -20.26 -5.83
CA SER A 333 -4.21 -21.24 -6.39
C SER A 333 -4.41 -21.48 -7.89
N THR A 334 -5.67 -21.53 -8.37
CA THR A 334 -6.01 -21.67 -9.80
C THR A 334 -5.61 -20.42 -10.61
N LEU A 335 -5.57 -19.26 -9.96
CA LEU A 335 -5.07 -18.02 -10.54
C LEU A 335 -3.54 -17.93 -10.53
N GLY A 336 -2.82 -18.93 -10.01
CA GLY A 336 -1.36 -18.94 -9.95
C GLY A 336 -0.75 -18.36 -8.68
N VAL A 337 -1.58 -17.91 -7.75
CA VAL A 337 -1.13 -17.39 -6.45
C VAL A 337 -0.53 -18.52 -5.63
N ARG A 338 0.63 -18.28 -5.03
CA ARG A 338 1.38 -19.28 -4.27
C ARG A 338 1.30 -19.02 -2.77
N GLU A 339 1.53 -20.08 -2.00
CA GLU A 339 1.75 -19.96 -0.56
C GLU A 339 2.91 -19.01 -0.27
N GLY A 340 2.70 -18.05 0.63
CA GLY A 340 3.67 -17.01 0.99
C GLY A 340 3.56 -15.73 0.15
N ASP A 341 2.88 -15.73 -1.00
CA ASP A 341 2.71 -14.54 -1.83
C ASP A 341 2.02 -13.44 -1.03
N MET A 342 2.65 -12.27 -0.87
CA MET A 342 2.13 -11.16 -0.06
C MET A 342 1.73 -11.58 1.38
N GLY A 343 2.36 -12.62 1.93
CA GLY A 343 2.02 -13.20 3.22
C GLY A 343 0.76 -14.07 3.23
N LEU A 344 0.18 -14.38 2.08
CA LEU A 344 -1.00 -15.26 1.95
C LEU A 344 -0.64 -16.70 2.30
N PHE A 345 -1.60 -17.42 2.86
CA PHE A 345 -1.55 -18.87 3.01
C PHE A 345 -2.93 -19.49 2.78
N ASP A 346 -3.00 -20.81 2.70
CA ASP A 346 -4.25 -21.54 2.38
C ASP A 346 -4.89 -21.07 1.06
N VAL A 347 -4.06 -20.76 0.06
CA VAL A 347 -4.51 -20.18 -1.22
C VAL A 347 -5.35 -21.16 -2.05
N ALA A 348 -5.25 -22.46 -1.74
CA ALA A 348 -6.09 -23.52 -2.31
C ALA A 348 -7.52 -23.52 -1.77
N ARG A 349 -7.78 -22.90 -0.61
CA ARG A 349 -9.12 -22.77 -0.01
C ARG A 349 -9.71 -21.36 -0.13
N THR A 350 -8.88 -20.39 -0.50
CA THR A 350 -9.29 -19.00 -0.69
C THR A 350 -9.92 -18.84 -2.07
N SER A 351 -11.19 -18.44 -2.13
CA SER A 351 -11.91 -18.23 -3.40
C SER A 351 -12.31 -16.78 -3.60
N ILE A 352 -12.21 -16.30 -4.84
CA ILE A 352 -12.66 -14.96 -5.26
C ILE A 352 -13.78 -15.05 -6.30
N VAL A 353 -14.79 -14.20 -6.15
CA VAL A 353 -15.75 -13.85 -7.20
C VAL A 353 -15.73 -12.34 -7.34
N SER A 354 -15.72 -11.83 -8.57
CA SER A 354 -15.68 -10.39 -8.82
C SER A 354 -16.42 -10.04 -10.10
N ARG A 355 -17.12 -8.91 -10.06
CA ARG A 355 -17.68 -8.22 -11.21
C ARG A 355 -17.29 -6.75 -11.09
N ALA A 356 -16.48 -6.23 -11.99
CA ALA A 356 -16.11 -4.83 -12.00
C ALA A 356 -16.05 -4.30 -13.42
N ARG A 357 -16.39 -3.03 -13.60
CA ARG A 357 -16.24 -2.26 -14.81
C ARG A 357 -15.46 -0.99 -14.48
N VAL A 358 -14.41 -0.75 -15.24
CA VAL A 358 -13.57 0.44 -15.17
C VAL A 358 -13.65 1.16 -16.50
N VAL A 359 -13.97 2.45 -16.48
CA VAL A 359 -14.15 3.27 -17.68
C VAL A 359 -13.21 4.47 -17.61
N LEU A 360 -12.32 4.57 -18.60
CA LEU A 360 -11.46 5.72 -18.82
C LEU A 360 -12.06 6.59 -19.93
N SER A 361 -12.34 7.86 -19.62
CA SER A 361 -13.01 8.77 -20.53
C SER A 361 -12.24 9.02 -21.83
N ALA A 362 -12.96 9.48 -22.85
CA ALA A 362 -12.40 9.75 -24.18
C ALA A 362 -11.26 10.80 -24.17
N ASP A 363 -11.28 11.75 -23.24
CA ASP A 363 -10.22 12.75 -23.03
C ASP A 363 -9.09 12.27 -22.09
N GLY A 364 -9.23 11.08 -21.51
CA GLY A 364 -8.29 10.51 -20.54
C GLY A 364 -8.22 11.28 -19.22
N GLN A 365 -9.19 12.15 -18.91
CA GLN A 365 -9.17 12.95 -17.70
C GLN A 365 -9.85 12.28 -16.51
N THR A 366 -10.85 11.42 -16.77
CA THR A 366 -11.68 10.82 -15.73
C THR A 366 -11.65 9.30 -15.77
N LEU A 367 -11.75 8.70 -14.60
CA LEU A 367 -11.84 7.25 -14.37
C LEU A 367 -13.09 6.96 -13.55
N GLY A 368 -13.99 6.17 -14.12
CA GLY A 368 -15.13 5.57 -13.41
C GLY A 368 -14.83 4.13 -13.03
N ILE A 369 -15.23 3.73 -11.83
CA ILE A 369 -15.13 2.36 -11.32
C ILE A 369 -16.50 1.99 -10.76
N ASP A 370 -17.05 0.88 -11.19
CA ASP A 370 -18.26 0.27 -10.65
C ASP A 370 -18.00 -1.23 -10.50
N GLY A 371 -17.99 -1.74 -9.28
CA GLY A 371 -17.74 -3.16 -9.08
C GLY A 371 -18.08 -3.68 -7.71
N GLU A 372 -18.27 -4.99 -7.66
CA GLU A 372 -18.55 -5.78 -6.48
C GLU A 372 -17.73 -7.07 -6.51
N GLY A 373 -17.53 -7.65 -5.34
CA GLY A 373 -16.89 -8.95 -5.24
C GLY A 373 -16.91 -9.52 -3.84
N ARG A 374 -16.44 -10.75 -3.75
CA ARG A 374 -16.34 -11.48 -2.51
C ARG A 374 -15.10 -12.37 -2.51
N LEU A 375 -14.37 -12.30 -1.42
CA LEU A 375 -13.28 -13.20 -1.06
C LEU A 375 -13.77 -14.07 0.11
N LYS A 376 -13.62 -15.39 -0.01
CA LYS A 376 -13.91 -16.33 1.07
C LYS A 376 -12.65 -17.03 1.54
N ASN A 377 -12.58 -17.31 2.84
CA ASN A 377 -11.48 -18.01 3.50
C ASN A 377 -10.10 -17.36 3.33
N LEU A 378 -10.03 -16.04 3.17
CA LEU A 378 -8.75 -15.34 3.00
C LEU A 378 -7.88 -15.54 4.25
N SER A 379 -6.67 -16.04 4.03
CA SER A 379 -5.72 -16.28 5.12
C SER A 379 -4.40 -15.58 4.83
N LEU A 380 -3.94 -14.74 5.76
CA LEU A 380 -2.79 -13.87 5.57
C LEU A 380 -2.01 -13.62 6.86
N ARG A 381 -0.69 -13.45 6.72
CA ARG A 381 0.24 -13.13 7.79
C ARG A 381 0.75 -11.70 7.60
N SER A 382 0.36 -10.80 8.49
CA SER A 382 0.79 -9.40 8.46
C SER A 382 0.93 -8.86 9.88
N PRO A 383 2.15 -8.50 10.35
CA PRO A 383 2.38 -7.92 11.68
C PRO A 383 1.60 -6.62 11.92
N ALA A 384 1.26 -5.88 10.85
CA ALA A 384 0.42 -4.69 10.95
C ALA A 384 -1.04 -5.04 11.29
N LEU A 385 -1.52 -6.22 10.86
CA LEU A 385 -2.87 -6.69 11.13
C LEU A 385 -2.96 -7.38 12.50
N ALA A 386 -2.11 -8.39 12.74
CA ALA A 386 -2.07 -9.18 13.96
C ALA A 386 -0.69 -9.82 14.16
N ASP A 387 -0.34 -10.14 15.41
CA ASP A 387 0.90 -10.88 15.71
C ASP A 387 0.79 -12.36 15.28
N GLU A 388 -0.42 -12.90 15.34
CA GLU A 388 -0.76 -14.24 14.87
C GLU A 388 -1.30 -14.23 13.43
N PRO A 389 -1.15 -15.33 12.66
CA PRO A 389 -1.77 -15.46 11.34
C PRO A 389 -3.28 -15.31 11.42
N VAL A 390 -3.84 -14.51 10.51
CA VAL A 390 -5.27 -14.35 10.37
C VAL A 390 -5.75 -15.33 9.31
N ALA A 391 -6.57 -16.30 9.69
CA ALA A 391 -7.10 -17.31 8.79
C ALA A 391 -8.61 -17.22 8.65
N GLY A 392 -9.14 -17.58 7.48
CA GLY A 392 -10.58 -17.74 7.27
C GLY A 392 -11.37 -16.43 7.23
N LEU A 393 -10.77 -15.34 6.73
CA LEU A 393 -11.43 -14.06 6.62
C LEU A 393 -12.37 -14.03 5.40
N ASP A 394 -13.64 -13.72 5.64
CA ASP A 394 -14.62 -13.46 4.59
C ASP A 394 -14.80 -11.95 4.39
N LEU A 395 -14.60 -11.50 3.16
CA LEU A 395 -14.68 -10.11 2.75
C LEU A 395 -15.63 -9.99 1.55
N ALA A 396 -16.58 -9.06 1.59
CA ALA A 396 -17.30 -8.63 0.40
C ALA A 396 -17.17 -7.12 0.23
N TRP A 397 -17.24 -6.65 -1.01
CA TRP A 397 -17.21 -5.23 -1.31
C TRP A 397 -18.17 -4.91 -2.44
N ARG A 398 -18.64 -3.67 -2.45
CA ARG A 398 -19.32 -3.03 -3.56
C ARG A 398 -18.91 -1.57 -3.57
N ALA A 399 -18.46 -1.06 -4.70
CA ALA A 399 -18.01 0.32 -4.78
C ALA A 399 -18.35 0.90 -6.14
N LYS A 400 -18.88 2.12 -6.12
CA LYS A 400 -19.04 2.98 -7.28
C LYS A 400 -18.37 4.32 -7.03
N ALA A 401 -17.41 4.66 -7.87
CA ALA A 401 -16.63 5.88 -7.75
C ALA A 401 -16.26 6.46 -9.11
N ASP A 402 -16.16 7.79 -9.18
CA ASP A 402 -15.62 8.53 -10.31
C ASP A 402 -14.51 9.47 -9.82
N GLY A 403 -13.55 9.80 -10.67
CA GLY A 403 -12.52 10.74 -10.29
C GLY A 403 -11.69 11.23 -11.45
N LYS A 404 -11.01 12.35 -11.24
CA LYS A 404 -10.02 12.87 -12.17
C LYS A 404 -8.67 12.20 -11.92
N LEU A 405 -8.01 11.79 -13.00
CA LEU A 405 -6.73 11.05 -12.94
C LEU A 405 -5.53 11.92 -12.53
N ASP A 406 -5.69 13.24 -12.50
CA ASP A 406 -4.74 14.16 -11.88
C ASP A 406 -4.84 14.18 -10.34
N GLY A 407 -5.83 13.47 -9.77
CA GLY A 407 -6.12 13.42 -8.35
C GLY A 407 -6.77 14.70 -7.82
N SER A 408 -7.30 15.57 -8.68
CA SER A 408 -7.96 16.82 -8.26
C SER A 408 -9.39 16.62 -7.77
N LYS A 409 -10.05 15.53 -8.15
CA LYS A 409 -11.40 15.20 -7.71
C LYS A 409 -11.59 13.70 -7.62
N ILE A 410 -12.21 13.24 -6.55
CA ILE A 410 -12.68 11.86 -6.38
C ILE A 410 -14.06 11.92 -5.74
N THR A 411 -15.01 11.19 -6.29
CA THR A 411 -16.37 11.02 -5.81
C THR A 411 -16.58 9.52 -5.57
N ALA A 412 -16.99 9.13 -4.39
CA ALA A 412 -17.47 7.79 -4.07
C ALA A 412 -18.97 7.90 -3.78
N GLU A 413 -19.79 7.41 -4.71
CA GLU A 413 -21.25 7.45 -4.60
C GLU A 413 -21.74 6.50 -3.51
N ASP A 414 -21.27 5.26 -3.56
CA ASP A 414 -21.59 4.19 -2.62
C ASP A 414 -20.38 3.26 -2.52
N ALA A 415 -19.82 3.11 -1.32
CA ALA A 415 -18.80 2.14 -1.01
C ALA A 415 -19.24 1.31 0.20
N GLU A 416 -19.50 0.03 -0.02
CA GLU A 416 -19.87 -0.95 0.98
C GLU A 416 -18.73 -1.96 1.14
N VAL A 417 -18.37 -2.27 2.37
CA VAL A 417 -17.41 -3.32 2.73
C VAL A 417 -17.99 -4.16 3.85
N ASP A 418 -18.13 -5.45 3.60
CA ASP A 418 -18.52 -6.44 4.59
C ASP A 418 -17.28 -7.21 5.04
N LEU A 419 -17.07 -7.27 6.35
CA LEU A 419 -16.03 -8.06 7.02
C LEU A 419 -16.71 -8.98 8.03
N GLY A 420 -16.97 -10.23 7.63
CA GLY A 420 -17.82 -11.11 8.43
C GLY A 420 -19.23 -10.52 8.61
N ALA A 421 -19.64 -10.28 9.85
CA ALA A 421 -20.93 -9.66 10.17
C ALA A 421 -20.89 -8.11 10.20
N LEU A 422 -19.70 -7.50 10.13
CA LEU A 422 -19.53 -6.06 10.17
C LEU A 422 -19.70 -5.47 8.77
N ARG A 423 -20.68 -4.58 8.58
CA ARG A 423 -20.89 -3.84 7.34
C ARG A 423 -20.52 -2.38 7.52
N LEU A 424 -19.63 -1.87 6.68
CA LEU A 424 -19.28 -0.45 6.59
C LEU A 424 -19.82 0.11 5.27
N ILE A 425 -20.59 1.18 5.35
CA ILE A 425 -21.10 1.95 4.22
C ILE A 425 -20.43 3.31 4.28
N ALA A 426 -19.87 3.78 3.17
CA ALA A 426 -19.22 5.07 3.09
C ALA A 426 -19.55 5.77 1.77
N ARG A 427 -19.63 7.10 1.84
CA ARG A 427 -19.81 7.99 0.68
C ARG A 427 -18.95 9.21 0.88
N GLY A 428 -18.45 9.80 -0.19
CA GLY A 428 -17.73 11.05 -0.04
C GLY A 428 -17.16 11.62 -1.31
N GLU A 429 -16.70 12.84 -1.17
CA GLU A 429 -16.10 13.66 -2.19
C GLU A 429 -14.80 14.23 -1.65
N TYR A 430 -13.79 14.18 -2.49
CA TYR A 430 -12.50 14.81 -2.29
C TYR A 430 -12.24 15.75 -3.45
N GLU A 431 -11.79 16.97 -3.15
CA GLU A 431 -11.37 17.96 -4.14
C GLU A 431 -10.02 18.57 -3.74
N ARG A 432 -9.15 18.79 -4.71
CA ARG A 432 -7.86 19.49 -4.54
C ARG A 432 -7.85 20.75 -5.41
N ALA A 433 -7.62 21.89 -4.77
CA ALA A 433 -7.44 23.18 -5.44
C ALA A 433 -6.09 23.80 -4.99
N GLY A 434 -5.08 23.70 -5.85
CA GLY A 434 -3.70 24.07 -5.49
C GLY A 434 -3.20 23.24 -4.30
N ALA A 435 -2.77 23.92 -3.23
CA ALA A 435 -2.33 23.29 -1.98
C ALA A 435 -3.48 22.96 -1.01
N SER A 436 -4.73 23.30 -1.35
CA SER A 436 -5.89 23.02 -0.50
C SER A 436 -6.54 21.68 -0.84
N HIS A 437 -6.92 20.96 0.21
CA HIS A 437 -7.66 19.71 0.20
C HIS A 437 -9.01 19.93 0.86
N ARG A 438 -10.08 19.61 0.14
CA ARG A 438 -11.45 19.62 0.63
C ARG A 438 -11.96 18.19 0.65
N VAL A 439 -12.56 17.80 1.77
CA VAL A 439 -13.19 16.50 1.94
C VAL A 439 -14.58 16.71 2.50
N ARG A 440 -15.55 15.99 1.96
CA ARG A 440 -16.90 15.84 2.50
C ARG A 440 -17.30 14.38 2.40
N GLY A 441 -17.79 13.78 3.47
CA GLY A 441 -18.25 12.41 3.40
C GLY A 441 -19.11 12.00 4.57
N SER A 442 -19.67 10.81 4.45
CA SER A 442 -20.41 10.14 5.50
C SER A 442 -19.98 8.68 5.57
N PHE A 443 -20.07 8.10 6.75
CA PHE A 443 -19.87 6.68 6.98
C PHE A 443 -20.96 6.16 7.92
N GLU A 444 -21.29 4.89 7.78
CA GLU A 444 -22.27 4.19 8.58
C GLU A 444 -21.85 2.75 8.79
N VAL A 445 -21.95 2.29 10.02
CA VAL A 445 -22.02 0.87 10.38
C VAL A 445 -23.43 0.64 10.89
N PRO A 446 -24.28 -0.08 10.13
CA PRO A 446 -25.64 -0.36 10.55
C PRO A 446 -25.67 -1.10 11.89
N LEU A 447 -26.79 -0.95 12.61
CA LEU A 447 -26.97 -1.58 13.91
C LEU A 447 -26.83 -3.11 13.82
N THR A 448 -25.75 -3.63 14.41
CA THR A 448 -25.32 -5.02 14.30
C THR A 448 -25.19 -5.65 15.68
N ALA A 449 -25.61 -6.90 15.84
CA ALA A 449 -25.49 -7.62 17.12
C ALA A 449 -24.02 -7.79 17.53
N CYS A 450 -23.68 -7.42 18.78
CA CYS A 450 -22.29 -7.42 19.25
C CYS A 450 -21.66 -8.82 19.23
N GLN A 451 -22.44 -9.84 19.59
CA GLN A 451 -21.99 -11.23 19.53
C GLN A 451 -21.68 -11.67 18.10
N SER A 452 -22.51 -11.30 17.12
CA SER A 452 -22.28 -11.66 15.72
C SER A 452 -20.99 -11.03 15.18
N MET A 453 -20.67 -9.79 15.56
CA MET A 453 -19.40 -9.16 15.20
C MET A 453 -18.22 -9.94 15.78
N LEU A 454 -18.27 -10.32 17.06
CA LEU A 454 -17.21 -11.08 17.73
C LEU A 454 -17.05 -12.49 17.12
N ASP A 455 -18.14 -13.19 16.87
CA ASP A 455 -18.14 -14.55 16.29
C ASP A 455 -17.62 -14.58 14.85
N SER A 456 -17.85 -13.49 14.10
CA SER A 456 -17.39 -13.37 12.72
C SER A 456 -15.91 -12.96 12.61
N ALA A 457 -15.30 -12.50 13.70
CA ALA A 457 -13.91 -12.08 13.71
C ALA A 457 -12.97 -13.31 13.72
N PRO A 458 -11.93 -13.35 12.86
CA PRO A 458 -10.98 -14.45 12.86
C PRO A 458 -10.25 -14.61 14.19
N ARG A 459 -9.92 -15.85 14.56
CA ARG A 459 -9.20 -16.15 15.82
C ARG A 459 -7.90 -15.35 15.99
N GLY A 460 -7.12 -15.16 14.92
CA GLY A 460 -5.89 -14.35 15.00
C GLY A 460 -6.13 -12.86 15.34
N VAL A 461 -7.36 -12.37 15.15
CA VAL A 461 -7.75 -10.99 15.48
C VAL A 461 -8.28 -10.88 16.91
N VAL A 462 -9.04 -11.87 17.38
CA VAL A 462 -9.72 -11.86 18.69
C VAL A 462 -9.22 -12.94 19.66
N GLY A 463 -7.99 -13.42 19.48
CA GLY A 463 -7.45 -14.59 20.18
C GLY A 463 -7.56 -14.52 21.72
N LYS A 464 -7.26 -13.36 22.32
CA LYS A 464 -7.38 -13.16 23.77
C LYS A 464 -8.83 -12.99 24.26
N LEU A 465 -9.80 -12.85 23.37
CA LEU A 465 -11.21 -12.67 23.71
C LEU A 465 -12.00 -13.97 23.53
N GLN A 466 -11.33 -15.09 23.27
CA GLN A 466 -11.98 -16.39 23.19
C GLN A 466 -12.71 -16.70 24.50
N GLY A 467 -13.98 -17.07 24.42
CA GLY A 467 -14.84 -17.31 25.58
C GLY A 467 -15.57 -16.07 26.10
N MET A 468 -15.25 -14.86 25.60
CA MET A 468 -16.06 -13.68 25.88
C MET A 468 -17.44 -13.81 25.20
N ARG A 469 -18.51 -13.45 25.93
CA ARG A 469 -19.86 -13.31 25.37
C ARG A 469 -20.37 -11.89 25.49
N LEU A 470 -20.96 -11.40 24.42
CA LEU A 470 -21.54 -10.07 24.33
C LEU A 470 -23.06 -10.14 24.15
N ALA A 471 -23.77 -9.16 24.70
CA ALA A 471 -25.18 -8.93 24.41
C ALA A 471 -25.37 -7.49 23.91
N GLY A 472 -26.49 -7.24 23.22
CA GLY A 472 -26.82 -5.93 22.67
C GLY A 472 -26.39 -5.74 21.22
N SER A 473 -26.40 -4.49 20.77
CA SER A 473 -26.10 -4.08 19.40
C SER A 473 -25.24 -2.83 19.35
N PHE A 474 -24.45 -2.72 18.29
CA PHE A 474 -23.59 -1.58 18.00
C PHE A 474 -23.91 -1.04 16.61
N GLY A 475 -24.03 0.28 16.49
CA GLY A 475 -24.07 0.99 15.24
C GLY A 475 -23.38 2.34 15.40
N ILE A 476 -22.81 2.85 14.31
CA ILE A 476 -22.20 4.17 14.29
C ILE A 476 -22.50 4.82 12.95
N GLU A 477 -22.89 6.08 12.97
CA GLU A 477 -22.99 6.91 11.76
C GLU A 477 -22.18 8.17 11.96
N GLY A 478 -21.63 8.74 10.89
CA GLY A 478 -20.90 9.98 10.99
C GLY A 478 -20.76 10.72 9.67
N LYS A 479 -20.49 12.02 9.80
CA LYS A 479 -20.26 12.97 8.72
C LYS A 479 -18.97 13.73 9.00
N LEU A 480 -18.14 13.84 7.99
CA LEU A 480 -16.87 14.57 8.03
C LEU A 480 -16.87 15.64 6.93
N ARG A 481 -16.52 16.86 7.29
CA ARG A 481 -16.29 17.95 6.34
C ARG A 481 -15.08 18.76 6.77
N PHE A 482 -14.15 19.04 5.87
CA PHE A 482 -13.08 20.00 6.11
C PHE A 482 -12.51 20.59 4.82
N ASP A 483 -11.94 21.79 4.93
CA ASP A 483 -11.12 22.43 3.90
C ASP A 483 -9.82 22.90 4.55
N THR A 484 -8.68 22.38 4.10
CA THR A 484 -7.38 22.69 4.73
C THR A 484 -6.99 24.16 4.65
N ALA A 485 -7.54 24.94 3.71
CA ALA A 485 -7.28 26.38 3.62
C ALA A 485 -7.99 27.19 4.72
N SER A 486 -9.04 26.63 5.32
CA SER A 486 -9.84 27.29 6.36
C SER A 486 -10.30 26.29 7.42
N LEU A 487 -9.36 25.45 7.87
CA LEU A 487 -9.64 24.28 8.71
C LEU A 487 -10.39 24.66 10.00
N ASP A 488 -9.98 25.76 10.65
CA ASP A 488 -10.57 26.23 11.91
C ASP A 488 -12.07 26.58 11.77
N ARG A 489 -12.52 26.98 10.57
CA ARG A 489 -13.92 27.35 10.30
C ARG A 489 -14.72 26.25 9.63
N THR A 490 -14.06 25.35 8.91
CA THR A 490 -14.73 24.37 8.03
C THR A 490 -14.73 22.95 8.56
N PHE A 491 -13.86 22.63 9.52
CA PHE A 491 -13.81 21.32 10.15
C PHE A 491 -15.10 21.05 10.94
N SER A 492 -15.91 20.12 10.45
CA SER A 492 -17.04 19.51 11.14
C SER A 492 -16.86 18.00 11.11
N LEU A 493 -16.99 17.39 12.27
CA LEU A 493 -16.96 15.95 12.46
C LEU A 493 -18.04 15.62 13.48
N ASP A 494 -19.12 15.04 12.97
CA ASP A 494 -20.31 14.73 13.73
C ASP A 494 -20.57 13.25 13.57
N TRP A 495 -20.74 12.53 14.66
CA TRP A 495 -21.10 11.11 14.64
C TRP A 495 -22.15 10.84 15.71
N GLY A 496 -22.93 9.79 15.49
CA GLY A 496 -23.83 9.20 16.48
C GLY A 496 -23.44 7.75 16.70
N ILE A 497 -23.35 7.33 17.95
CA ILE A 497 -23.05 5.95 18.34
C ILE A 497 -24.29 5.38 19.02
N SER A 498 -24.83 4.29 18.46
CA SER A 498 -25.86 3.48 19.10
C SER A 498 -25.21 2.22 19.67
N ASN A 499 -24.82 2.28 20.94
CA ASN A 499 -24.11 1.17 21.58
C ASN A 499 -24.87 0.66 22.81
N THR A 500 -25.39 -0.57 22.72
CA THR A 500 -25.93 -1.32 23.85
C THR A 500 -25.10 -2.58 24.15
N CYS A 501 -23.90 -2.68 23.56
CA CYS A 501 -22.99 -3.79 23.83
C CYS A 501 -22.65 -3.85 25.30
N ARG A 502 -22.78 -5.04 25.87
CA ARG A 502 -22.29 -5.37 27.22
C ARG A 502 -21.64 -6.74 27.22
N VAL A 503 -20.61 -6.90 28.04
CA VAL A 503 -20.01 -8.20 28.31
C VAL A 503 -20.92 -8.94 29.28
N THR A 504 -21.30 -10.16 28.92
CA THR A 504 -22.17 -11.03 29.73
C THR A 504 -21.41 -12.21 30.32
N GLU A 505 -20.31 -12.60 29.67
CA GLU A 505 -19.42 -13.65 30.16
C GLU A 505 -17.98 -13.25 29.80
N MET A 506 -17.07 -13.44 30.75
CA MET A 506 -15.63 -13.18 30.59
C MET A 506 -14.87 -14.39 31.14
N PRO A 507 -13.84 -14.90 30.43
CA PRO A 507 -12.98 -15.95 30.96
C PRO A 507 -12.38 -15.56 32.33
N PRO A 508 -12.35 -16.45 33.33
CA PRO A 508 -11.90 -16.14 34.69
C PRO A 508 -10.50 -15.52 34.75
N GLU A 509 -9.61 -15.92 33.86
CA GLU A 509 -8.25 -15.39 33.73
C GLU A 509 -8.19 -13.94 33.23
N LEU A 510 -9.27 -13.43 32.63
CA LEU A 510 -9.42 -12.06 32.14
C LEU A 510 -10.44 -11.24 32.94
N SER A 511 -11.15 -11.86 33.88
CA SER A 511 -12.13 -11.18 34.73
C SER A 511 -11.48 -10.13 35.62
N VAL A 512 -12.16 -8.99 35.85
CA VAL A 512 -11.70 -7.95 36.77
C VAL A 512 -11.54 -8.45 38.21
N ASP A 513 -12.22 -9.53 38.59
CA ASP A 513 -12.12 -10.12 39.94
C ASP A 513 -10.69 -10.51 40.30
N ARG A 514 -9.85 -10.83 39.31
CA ARG A 514 -8.44 -11.15 39.54
C ARG A 514 -7.65 -9.97 40.12
N PHE A 515 -8.09 -8.73 39.88
CA PHE A 515 -7.40 -7.52 40.33
C PHE A 515 -7.77 -7.09 41.75
N LYS A 516 -8.74 -7.76 42.38
CA LYS A 516 -9.11 -7.54 43.79
C LYS A 516 -8.06 -8.10 44.79
N ARG A 517 -7.04 -8.80 44.29
CA ARG A 517 -5.95 -9.41 45.04
C ARG A 517 -4.65 -9.32 44.26
N ALA A 518 -3.54 -9.73 44.85
CA ALA A 518 -2.27 -9.88 44.14
C ALA A 518 -2.43 -10.76 42.89
N PHE A 519 -1.91 -10.28 41.76
CA PHE A 519 -1.91 -10.89 40.45
C PHE A 519 -0.55 -10.72 39.77
N ARG A 520 -0.24 -11.65 38.87
CA ARG A 520 0.97 -11.57 38.05
C ARG A 520 0.69 -10.83 36.75
N ARG A 521 1.66 -10.04 36.30
CA ARG A 521 1.66 -9.35 35.01
C ARG A 521 3.05 -9.34 34.40
N LEU A 522 3.10 -9.20 33.07
CA LEU A 522 4.34 -9.02 32.33
C LEU A 522 4.66 -7.53 32.22
N VAL A 523 5.88 -7.15 32.61
CA VAL A 523 6.43 -5.81 32.44
C VAL A 523 7.67 -5.84 31.55
N TYR A 524 8.03 -4.69 30.99
CA TYR A 524 9.17 -4.57 30.10
C TYR A 524 10.38 -4.03 30.86
N GLY A 525 11.48 -4.77 30.79
CA GLY A 525 12.78 -4.35 31.30
C GLY A 525 13.49 -3.34 30.39
N PRO A 526 14.66 -2.81 30.81
CA PRO A 526 15.37 -1.75 30.09
C PRO A 526 15.79 -2.13 28.67
N GLY A 527 16.11 -3.41 28.44
CA GLY A 527 16.45 -3.98 27.12
C GLY A 527 15.25 -4.48 26.33
N GLY A 528 14.02 -4.23 26.80
CA GLY A 528 12.79 -4.72 26.17
C GLY A 528 12.45 -6.18 26.50
N GLN A 529 13.25 -6.85 27.33
CA GLN A 529 12.94 -8.19 27.82
C GLN A 529 11.68 -8.18 28.69
N ARG A 530 10.92 -9.26 28.64
CA ARG A 530 9.71 -9.43 29.46
C ARG A 530 10.10 -9.98 30.83
N VAL A 531 9.64 -9.34 31.89
CA VAL A 531 9.84 -9.77 33.28
C VAL A 531 8.47 -9.94 33.90
N GLU A 532 8.24 -11.08 34.55
CA GLU A 532 7.02 -11.28 35.34
C GLU A 532 7.17 -10.53 36.67
N THR A 533 6.14 -9.75 37.03
CA THR A 533 6.08 -9.07 38.32
C THR A 533 4.73 -9.33 38.98
N GLU A 534 4.73 -9.36 40.31
CA GLU A 534 3.52 -9.40 41.12
C GLU A 534 3.04 -7.98 41.40
N SER A 535 1.73 -7.77 41.37
CA SER A 535 1.09 -6.47 41.61
C SER A 535 -0.32 -6.69 42.11
N GLY A 536 -0.93 -5.69 42.74
CA GLY A 536 -2.30 -5.76 43.23
C GLY A 536 -2.39 -5.52 44.73
N PRO A 537 -3.62 -5.45 45.27
CA PRO A 537 -3.86 -5.23 46.69
C PRO A 537 -3.07 -6.20 47.57
N GLY A 538 -2.38 -5.64 48.57
CA GLY A 538 -1.53 -6.39 49.51
C GLY A 538 -0.06 -6.56 49.09
N THR A 539 0.33 -6.12 47.89
CA THR A 539 1.75 -6.10 47.47
C THR A 539 2.48 -4.84 47.96
N PRO A 540 3.80 -4.85 48.19
CA PRO A 540 4.53 -3.74 48.83
C PRO A 540 4.47 -2.37 48.10
N GLU A 541 4.26 -2.39 46.78
CA GLU A 541 4.23 -1.19 45.94
C GLU A 541 2.80 -0.72 45.62
N TRP A 542 1.78 -1.46 46.04
CA TRP A 542 0.38 -1.10 45.80
C TRP A 542 -0.09 -0.02 46.77
N VAL A 543 -0.75 1.01 46.23
CA VAL A 543 -1.30 2.12 47.00
C VAL A 543 -2.81 2.21 46.73
N PRO A 544 -3.68 2.06 47.75
CA PRO A 544 -5.12 2.31 47.62
C PRO A 544 -5.41 3.73 47.14
N TYR A 545 -6.51 3.94 46.42
CA TYR A 545 -6.85 5.24 45.83
C TYR A 545 -6.94 6.39 46.85
N GLU A 546 -7.46 6.10 48.05
CA GLU A 546 -7.54 7.03 49.16
C GLU A 546 -6.17 7.48 49.69
N ASP A 547 -5.15 6.63 49.55
CA ASP A 547 -3.77 6.89 49.95
C ASP A 547 -2.91 7.48 48.82
N ILE A 548 -3.53 7.80 47.68
CA ILE A 548 -2.90 8.53 46.59
C ILE A 548 -3.27 10.02 46.73
N SER A 549 -2.25 10.89 46.65
CA SER A 549 -2.45 12.35 46.65
C SER A 549 -3.49 12.74 45.59
N ARG A 550 -4.49 13.56 45.97
CA ARG A 550 -5.50 14.06 45.01
C ARG A 550 -4.87 14.82 43.84
N PHE A 551 -3.69 15.41 44.05
CA PHE A 551 -2.96 16.10 42.98
C PHE A 551 -2.49 15.15 41.89
N MET A 552 -2.29 13.87 42.19
CA MET A 552 -1.93 12.86 41.19
C MET A 552 -3.07 12.64 40.20
N GLU A 553 -4.31 12.54 40.68
CA GLU A 553 -5.48 12.49 39.81
C GLU A 553 -5.62 13.77 38.99
N VAL A 554 -5.55 14.95 39.64
CA VAL A 554 -5.57 16.24 38.94
C VAL A 554 -4.52 16.28 37.82
N ALA A 555 -3.31 15.77 38.08
CA ALA A 555 -2.22 15.73 37.13
C ALA A 555 -2.52 14.80 35.94
N VAL A 556 -3.00 13.57 36.19
CA VAL A 556 -3.40 12.62 35.13
C VAL A 556 -4.54 13.21 34.30
N LEU A 557 -5.56 13.76 34.93
CA LEU A 557 -6.68 14.37 34.20
C LEU A 557 -6.21 15.57 33.36
N THR A 558 -5.17 16.28 33.78
CA THR A 558 -4.69 17.48 33.09
C THR A 558 -3.82 17.12 31.89
N THR A 559 -3.05 16.05 31.99
CA THR A 559 -2.04 15.64 30.99
C THR A 559 -2.55 14.57 30.03
N GLU A 560 -3.25 13.56 30.53
CA GLU A 560 -3.67 12.38 29.79
C GLU A 560 -5.14 12.45 29.37
N ASP A 561 -6.05 12.66 30.32
CA ASP A 561 -7.48 12.44 30.10
C ASP A 561 -8.36 13.49 30.79
N GLY A 562 -8.64 14.57 30.07
CA GLY A 562 -9.43 15.70 30.59
C GLY A 562 -10.91 15.39 30.83
N GLY A 563 -11.43 14.34 30.18
CA GLY A 563 -12.84 13.96 30.20
C GLY A 563 -13.13 12.72 31.04
N PHE A 564 -12.14 12.14 31.71
CA PHE A 564 -12.21 10.81 32.35
C PHE A 564 -13.52 10.50 33.08
N HIS A 565 -13.99 11.40 33.92
CA HIS A 565 -15.21 11.22 34.73
C HIS A 565 -16.52 11.37 33.93
N ARG A 566 -16.49 11.94 32.72
CA ARG A 566 -17.66 12.21 31.88
C ARG A 566 -17.89 11.16 30.80
N HIS A 567 -16.86 10.45 30.36
CA HIS A 567 -16.99 9.45 29.29
C HIS A 567 -16.91 8.03 29.82
N HIS A 568 -17.36 7.05 29.04
CA HIS A 568 -17.28 5.61 29.35
C HIS A 568 -16.16 4.95 28.52
N GLY A 569 -14.91 5.32 28.81
CA GLY A 569 -13.72 4.78 28.13
C GLY A 569 -13.29 5.46 26.83
N PHE A 570 -14.16 6.19 26.14
CA PHE A 570 -13.80 6.87 24.88
C PHE A 570 -14.19 8.35 24.93
N ASP A 571 -13.20 9.24 24.80
CA ASP A 571 -13.43 10.69 24.76
C ASP A 571 -13.63 11.16 23.31
N GLU A 572 -14.90 11.39 22.95
CA GLU A 572 -15.29 11.85 21.62
C GLU A 572 -14.62 13.18 21.24
N GLN A 573 -14.53 14.11 22.19
CA GLN A 573 -13.95 15.42 21.96
C GLN A 573 -12.43 15.32 21.77
N ALA A 574 -11.76 14.42 22.51
CA ALA A 574 -10.35 14.12 22.30
C ALA A 574 -10.09 13.52 20.91
N ILE A 575 -10.96 12.62 20.42
CA ILE A 575 -10.85 12.06 19.07
C ILE A 575 -11.03 13.15 18.02
N LYS A 576 -12.08 13.98 18.11
CA LYS A 576 -12.31 15.10 17.20
C LYS A 576 -11.12 16.07 17.16
N ASN A 577 -10.60 16.44 18.32
CA ASN A 577 -9.44 17.33 18.43
C ASN A 577 -8.15 16.70 17.89
N SER A 578 -7.91 15.42 18.15
CA SER A 578 -6.77 14.67 17.60
C SER A 578 -6.81 14.65 16.07
N ILE A 579 -7.98 14.38 15.47
CA ILE A 579 -8.16 14.40 14.02
C ILE A 579 -7.89 15.81 13.48
N ARG A 580 -8.47 16.85 14.07
CA ARG A 580 -8.26 18.24 13.65
C ARG A 580 -6.78 18.63 13.67
N GLU A 581 -6.07 18.34 14.76
CA GLU A 581 -4.64 18.66 14.89
C GLU A 581 -3.75 17.85 13.94
N ASN A 582 -4.05 16.56 13.75
CA ASN A 582 -3.33 15.72 12.79
C ASN A 582 -3.53 16.22 11.35
N LEU A 583 -4.74 16.68 10.99
CA LEU A 583 -5.01 17.34 9.71
C LEU A 583 -4.25 18.67 9.58
N ARG A 584 -4.24 19.49 10.64
CA ARG A 584 -3.52 20.77 10.68
C ARG A 584 -2.01 20.59 10.49
N LYS A 585 -1.42 19.58 11.14
CA LYS A 585 0.02 19.28 11.06
C LYS A 585 0.40 18.38 9.90
N ARG A 586 -0.59 17.86 9.14
CA ARG A 586 -0.43 16.91 8.02
C ARG A 586 0.36 15.65 8.39
N ARG A 587 0.41 15.31 9.67
CA ARG A 587 1.12 14.16 10.21
C ARG A 587 0.49 13.75 11.53
N PHE A 588 0.72 12.52 11.95
CA PHE A 588 0.25 12.05 13.25
C PHE A 588 1.06 12.72 14.37
N VAL A 589 0.48 13.73 15.01
CA VAL A 589 1.08 14.49 16.14
C VAL A 589 0.43 14.19 17.47
N ARG A 590 -0.83 13.76 17.47
CA ARG A 590 -1.62 13.59 18.69
C ARG A 590 -2.55 12.39 18.56
N GLY A 591 -2.58 11.55 19.60
CA GLY A 591 -3.58 10.48 19.74
C GLY A 591 -4.78 10.89 20.59
N ALA A 592 -5.71 9.96 20.77
CA ALA A 592 -6.94 10.16 21.56
C ALA A 592 -7.23 8.96 22.50
N SER A 593 -6.19 8.30 23.00
CA SER A 593 -6.37 7.18 23.95
C SER A 593 -6.63 7.74 25.35
N THR A 594 -7.68 7.25 26.01
CA THR A 594 -8.10 7.62 27.36
C THR A 594 -7.30 6.82 28.42
N VAL A 595 -7.45 7.18 29.70
CA VAL A 595 -6.88 6.42 30.82
C VAL A 595 -7.35 4.96 30.80
N SER A 596 -8.63 4.71 30.53
CA SER A 596 -9.21 3.36 30.48
C SER A 596 -8.66 2.52 29.33
N MET A 597 -8.45 3.13 28.16
CA MET A 597 -7.80 2.47 27.01
C MET A 597 -6.34 2.13 27.31
N GLN A 598 -5.62 3.04 27.96
CA GLN A 598 -4.25 2.80 28.39
C GLN A 598 -4.19 1.70 29.45
N LEU A 599 -5.13 1.67 30.39
CA LEU A 599 -5.24 0.62 31.40
C LEU A 599 -5.51 -0.75 30.76
N ALA A 600 -6.49 -0.85 29.86
CA ALA A 600 -6.80 -2.07 29.12
C ALA A 600 -5.56 -2.60 28.37
N LYS A 601 -4.83 -1.71 27.70
CA LYS A 601 -3.57 -2.04 27.05
C LYS A 601 -2.54 -2.59 28.04
N ASN A 602 -2.34 -1.96 29.19
CA ASN A 602 -1.31 -2.37 30.16
C ASN A 602 -1.67 -3.65 30.93
N LEU A 603 -2.96 -3.96 31.11
CA LEU A 603 -3.42 -5.16 31.83
C LEU A 603 -3.45 -6.41 30.95
N TYR A 604 -3.92 -6.29 29.71
CA TYR A 604 -4.28 -7.45 28.89
C TYR A 604 -3.43 -7.62 27.63
N LEU A 605 -2.78 -6.55 27.15
CA LEU A 605 -2.24 -6.49 25.80
C LEU A 605 -0.72 -6.21 25.80
N GLU A 606 -0.10 -6.56 24.68
CA GLU A 606 1.33 -6.32 24.46
C GLU A 606 1.57 -4.96 23.79
N ARG A 607 2.82 -4.49 23.78
CA ARG A 607 3.21 -3.23 23.12
C ARG A 607 3.22 -3.30 21.58
N THR A 608 2.84 -4.43 20.97
CA THR A 608 2.83 -4.62 19.51
C THR A 608 1.83 -3.70 18.84
N LYS A 609 2.22 -2.98 17.79
CA LYS A 609 1.30 -2.04 17.11
C LYS A 609 0.59 -2.75 15.96
N SER A 610 -0.50 -3.44 16.28
CA SER A 610 -1.37 -4.11 15.29
C SER A 610 -2.83 -3.65 15.39
N VAL A 611 -3.58 -3.82 14.30
CA VAL A 611 -5.04 -3.53 14.24
C VAL A 611 -5.81 -4.44 15.20
N ALA A 612 -5.50 -5.73 15.22
CA ALA A 612 -6.10 -6.73 16.11
C ALA A 612 -5.94 -6.35 17.58
N ARG A 613 -4.73 -5.93 18.01
CA ARG A 613 -4.51 -5.44 19.37
C ARG A 613 -5.40 -4.24 19.67
N LYS A 614 -5.53 -3.29 18.74
CA LYS A 614 -6.36 -2.09 18.96
C LYS A 614 -7.85 -2.44 19.09
N LEU A 615 -8.35 -3.40 18.31
CA LEU A 615 -9.72 -3.91 18.46
C LEU A 615 -9.93 -4.55 19.84
N GLN A 616 -8.99 -5.41 20.26
CA GLN A 616 -9.06 -6.03 21.59
C GLN A 616 -9.00 -4.98 22.71
N GLU A 617 -8.19 -3.93 22.55
CA GLU A 617 -8.13 -2.79 23.49
C GLU A 617 -9.49 -2.12 23.65
N THR A 618 -10.20 -1.89 22.55
CA THR A 618 -11.56 -1.31 22.57
C THR A 618 -12.52 -2.19 23.37
N LEU A 619 -12.51 -3.51 23.16
CA LEU A 619 -13.41 -4.43 23.87
C LEU A 619 -13.05 -4.58 25.36
N PHE A 620 -11.76 -4.63 25.71
CA PHE A 620 -11.33 -4.62 27.10
C PHE A 620 -11.63 -3.29 27.80
N THR A 621 -11.50 -2.16 27.10
CA THR A 621 -11.89 -0.84 27.65
C THR A 621 -13.36 -0.82 28.02
N MET A 622 -14.22 -1.30 27.11
CA MET A 622 -15.67 -1.39 27.36
C MET A 622 -15.97 -2.29 28.57
N TYR A 623 -15.28 -3.42 28.70
CA TYR A 623 -15.43 -4.31 29.85
C TYR A 623 -15.00 -3.66 31.17
N LEU A 624 -13.84 -2.99 31.20
CA LEU A 624 -13.35 -2.31 32.41
C LEU A 624 -14.32 -1.21 32.86
N GLU A 625 -14.83 -0.41 31.92
CA GLU A 625 -15.80 0.66 32.19
C GLU A 625 -17.19 0.14 32.60
N GLN A 626 -17.52 -1.11 32.24
CA GLN A 626 -18.74 -1.77 32.67
C GLN A 626 -18.64 -2.28 34.12
N GLU A 627 -17.51 -2.89 34.48
CA GLU A 627 -17.38 -3.62 35.76
C GLU A 627 -16.73 -2.81 36.89
N LEU A 628 -16.02 -1.72 36.57
CA LEU A 628 -15.27 -0.93 37.54
C LEU A 628 -15.77 0.51 37.60
N THR A 629 -15.76 1.06 38.82
CA THR A 629 -15.96 2.50 39.04
C THR A 629 -14.75 3.30 38.56
N LYS A 630 -14.94 4.61 38.32
CA LYS A 630 -13.85 5.51 37.91
C LYS A 630 -12.69 5.55 38.89
N GLU A 631 -12.98 5.47 40.19
CA GLU A 631 -11.96 5.43 41.25
C GLU A 631 -11.14 4.15 41.15
N GLN A 632 -11.79 2.99 40.99
CA GLN A 632 -11.11 1.71 40.80
C GLN A 632 -10.25 1.68 39.53
N ILE A 633 -10.74 2.26 38.43
CA ILE A 633 -9.96 2.41 37.18
C ILE A 633 -8.74 3.28 37.41
N MET A 634 -8.88 4.42 38.11
CA MET A 634 -7.77 5.32 38.41
C MET A 634 -6.74 4.65 39.35
N GLU A 635 -7.19 3.93 40.37
CA GLU A 635 -6.33 3.15 41.27
C GLU A 635 -5.50 2.12 40.49
N LEU A 636 -6.18 1.28 39.69
CA LEU A 636 -5.53 0.27 38.87
C LEU A 636 -4.55 0.92 37.89
N TYR A 637 -4.94 1.99 37.22
CA TYR A 637 -4.09 2.72 36.29
C TYR A 637 -2.81 3.21 36.95
N LEU A 638 -2.93 3.94 38.06
CA LEU A 638 -1.79 4.51 38.77
C LEU A 638 -0.88 3.44 39.37
N ASN A 639 -1.38 2.26 39.72
CA ASN A 639 -0.57 1.16 40.24
C ASN A 639 0.01 0.23 39.15
N VAL A 640 -0.47 0.33 37.91
CA VAL A 640 -0.05 -0.54 36.80
C VAL A 640 0.88 0.16 35.81
N VAL A 641 0.71 1.46 35.59
CA VAL A 641 1.44 2.18 34.56
C VAL A 641 2.94 2.29 34.84
N GLU A 642 3.73 2.37 33.77
CA GLU A 642 5.18 2.60 33.82
C GLU A 642 5.45 4.10 33.96
N PHE A 643 6.09 4.51 35.05
CA PHE A 643 6.56 5.88 35.28
C PHE A 643 8.05 6.06 34.99
N GLY A 644 8.77 4.99 34.69
CA GLY A 644 10.20 5.02 34.38
C GLY A 644 10.73 3.63 34.04
N PRO A 645 11.99 3.50 33.56
CA PRO A 645 12.57 2.18 33.32
C PRO A 645 12.53 1.32 34.58
N LEU A 646 11.73 0.24 34.55
CA LEU A 646 11.43 -0.63 35.70
C LEU A 646 10.72 0.04 36.90
N VAL A 647 10.21 1.27 36.74
CA VAL A 647 9.42 1.95 37.77
C VAL A 647 7.95 1.84 37.39
N TYR A 648 7.27 0.87 37.99
CA TYR A 648 5.85 0.60 37.73
C TYR A 648 5.03 0.86 38.99
N GLY A 649 3.94 1.60 38.82
CA GLY A 649 3.06 1.96 39.93
C GLY A 649 3.49 3.24 40.68
N ILE A 650 2.51 3.95 41.21
CA ILE A 650 2.69 5.26 41.82
C ILE A 650 3.48 5.19 43.14
N GLY A 651 3.35 4.11 43.91
CA GLY A 651 4.13 3.87 45.12
C GLY A 651 5.63 3.83 44.82
N ALA A 652 6.02 3.05 43.81
CA ALA A 652 7.39 2.95 43.34
C ALA A 652 7.89 4.29 42.76
N ALA A 653 7.04 4.98 41.99
CA ALA A 653 7.39 6.26 41.38
C ALA A 653 7.65 7.36 42.42
N ALA A 654 6.77 7.51 43.41
CA ALA A 654 6.92 8.50 44.48
C ALA A 654 8.24 8.30 45.26
N ARG A 655 8.57 7.03 45.57
CA ARG A 655 9.86 6.67 46.18
C ARG A 655 11.04 6.95 45.27
N HIS A 656 10.97 6.51 44.02
CA HIS A 656 12.07 6.63 43.06
C HIS A 656 12.43 8.08 42.74
N TYR A 657 11.42 8.93 42.55
CA TYR A 657 11.62 10.30 42.11
C TYR A 657 11.80 11.28 43.26
N PHE A 658 11.09 11.11 44.37
CA PHE A 658 11.02 12.13 45.43
C PHE A 658 11.29 11.59 46.83
N ASN A 659 11.61 10.30 46.98
CA ASN A 659 11.77 9.66 48.28
C ASN A 659 10.57 9.92 49.21
N ALA A 660 9.37 9.93 48.63
CA ALA A 660 8.10 10.26 49.30
C ALA A 660 7.10 9.10 49.19
N SER A 661 6.09 9.08 50.06
CA SER A 661 4.91 8.25 49.84
C SER A 661 3.99 8.88 48.77
N ALA A 662 3.17 8.07 48.10
CA ALA A 662 2.24 8.57 47.08
C ALA A 662 1.21 9.57 47.63
N ALA A 663 0.84 9.44 48.92
CA ALA A 663 -0.03 10.39 49.63
C ALA A 663 0.60 11.79 49.79
N GLN A 664 1.93 11.87 49.82
CA GLN A 664 2.68 13.09 50.10
C GLN A 664 3.11 13.84 48.84
N LEU A 665 2.68 13.42 47.65
CA LEU A 665 3.03 14.11 46.41
C LEU A 665 2.37 15.50 46.36
N SER A 666 3.18 16.54 46.19
CA SER A 666 2.73 17.90 45.90
C SER A 666 2.16 18.03 44.48
N LEU A 667 1.53 19.17 44.19
CA LEU A 667 1.05 19.48 42.85
C LEU A 667 2.19 19.47 41.81
N GLY A 668 3.35 20.05 42.13
CA GLY A 668 4.51 20.04 41.23
C GLY A 668 5.07 18.65 40.98
N GLN A 669 5.22 17.85 42.05
CA GLN A 669 5.70 16.46 41.96
C GLN A 669 4.73 15.56 41.20
N ALA A 670 3.43 15.67 41.47
CA ALA A 670 2.38 14.93 40.76
C ALA A 670 2.33 15.28 39.27
N LEU A 671 2.38 16.57 38.92
CA LEU A 671 2.45 17.01 37.53
C LEU A 671 3.73 16.55 36.84
N TYR A 672 4.86 16.52 37.53
CA TYR A 672 6.08 15.92 36.99
C TYR A 672 5.88 14.44 36.64
N ILE A 673 5.38 13.63 37.59
CA ILE A 673 5.14 12.19 37.39
C ILE A 673 4.13 11.93 36.26
N ALA A 674 3.06 12.72 36.18
CA ALA A 674 2.09 12.57 35.09
C ALA A 674 2.69 12.99 33.74
N SER A 675 3.48 14.07 33.71
CA SER A 675 4.05 14.61 32.46
C SER A 675 5.00 13.67 31.73
N ILE A 676 5.56 12.67 32.41
CA ILE A 676 6.48 11.68 31.83
C ILE A 676 5.77 10.42 31.29
N LEU A 677 4.48 10.22 31.59
CA LEU A 677 3.68 9.08 31.09
C LEU A 677 3.72 8.89 29.57
N PRO A 678 3.72 9.95 28.73
CA PRO A 678 3.82 9.78 27.28
C PRO A 678 5.15 9.15 26.83
N ASN A 679 6.23 9.33 27.59
CA ASN A 679 7.54 8.77 27.31
C ASN A 679 8.35 8.52 28.60
N PRO A 680 8.05 7.45 29.35
CA PRO A 680 8.59 7.24 30.71
C PRO A 680 10.11 7.00 30.73
N LYS A 681 10.73 6.70 29.56
CA LYS A 681 12.18 6.49 29.46
C LYS A 681 12.99 7.79 29.53
N VAL A 682 12.36 8.95 29.33
CA VAL A 682 13.04 10.25 29.31
C VAL A 682 12.83 10.95 30.64
N GLN A 683 13.93 11.31 31.31
CA GLN A 683 13.90 12.07 32.56
C GLN A 683 14.28 13.53 32.29
N HIS A 684 13.63 14.45 33.01
CA HIS A 684 13.78 15.90 32.80
C HIS A 684 14.41 16.62 34.00
N PHE A 685 15.40 15.98 34.65
CA PHE A 685 16.18 16.59 35.74
C PHE A 685 17.54 17.10 35.22
N GLY A 686 17.97 18.25 35.74
CA GLY A 686 19.30 18.81 35.51
C GLY A 686 20.36 18.21 36.44
N PRO A 687 21.63 18.65 36.32
CA PRO A 687 22.73 18.13 37.14
C PRO A 687 22.55 18.34 38.65
N SER A 688 21.83 19.39 39.06
CA SER A 688 21.50 19.68 40.46
C SER A 688 20.35 18.82 41.02
N GLY A 689 19.73 17.96 40.20
CA GLY A 689 18.53 17.21 40.56
C GLY A 689 17.22 17.99 40.43
N GLU A 690 17.28 19.29 40.16
CA GLU A 690 16.11 20.11 39.87
C GLU A 690 15.51 19.78 38.50
N VAL A 691 14.20 19.93 38.34
CA VAL A 691 13.56 19.85 37.03
C VAL A 691 14.15 20.94 36.10
N THR A 692 14.53 20.54 34.88
CA THR A 692 15.15 21.46 33.92
C THR A 692 14.28 22.71 33.68
N PRO A 693 14.86 23.90 33.43
CA PRO A 693 14.08 25.14 33.27
C PRO A 693 12.97 25.04 32.21
N ALA A 694 13.24 24.36 31.09
CA ALA A 694 12.26 24.14 30.03
C ALA A 694 11.07 23.32 30.53
N TRP A 695 11.31 22.25 31.30
CA TRP A 695 10.27 21.40 31.83
C TRP A 695 9.53 22.04 33.00
N SER A 696 10.22 22.80 33.86
CA SER A 696 9.58 23.62 34.89
C SER A 696 8.62 24.64 34.29
N GLY A 697 8.99 25.27 33.16
CA GLY A 697 8.08 26.13 32.39
C GLY A 697 6.85 25.37 31.86
N TYR A 698 7.00 24.10 31.47
CA TYR A 698 5.89 23.24 31.07
C TYR A 698 4.98 22.86 32.24
N LEU A 699 5.54 22.47 33.40
CA LEU A 699 4.75 22.18 34.61
C LEU A 699 3.93 23.39 35.06
N ARG A 700 4.49 24.60 35.02
CA ARG A 700 3.76 25.84 35.32
C ARG A 700 2.57 26.06 34.37
N LYS A 701 2.73 25.77 33.07
CA LYS A 701 1.61 25.81 32.11
C LYS A 701 0.53 24.79 32.47
N LEU A 702 0.92 23.58 32.89
CA LEU A 702 -0.04 22.55 33.32
C LEU A 702 -0.78 22.95 34.60
N MET A 703 -0.12 23.57 35.58
CA MET A 703 -0.77 24.12 36.77
C MET A 703 -1.83 25.16 36.40
N GLN A 704 -1.49 26.08 35.49
CA GLN A 704 -2.45 27.07 34.98
C GLN A 704 -3.62 26.42 34.23
N ILE A 705 -3.38 25.34 33.47
CA ILE A 705 -4.45 24.58 32.81
C ILE A 705 -5.35 23.90 33.84
N ALA A 706 -4.78 23.30 34.89
CA ALA A 706 -5.53 22.68 35.98
C ALA A 706 -6.41 23.70 36.70
N HIS A 707 -5.86 24.89 36.99
CA HIS A 707 -6.58 26.00 37.59
C HIS A 707 -7.71 26.54 36.72
N ARG A 708 -7.44 26.83 35.43
CA ARG A 708 -8.48 27.25 34.47
C ARG A 708 -9.61 26.24 34.27
N ARG A 709 -9.34 24.97 34.60
CA ARG A 709 -10.34 23.88 34.57
C ARG A 709 -10.98 23.64 35.95
N HIS A 710 -10.77 24.53 36.90
CA HIS A 710 -11.28 24.48 38.27
C HIS A 710 -10.93 23.19 39.03
N ARG A 711 -9.74 22.64 38.78
CA ARG A 711 -9.25 21.41 39.44
C ARG A 711 -8.36 21.66 40.66
N ILE A 712 -7.88 22.89 40.80
CA ILE A 712 -7.08 23.36 41.92
C ILE A 712 -7.55 24.77 42.30
N SER A 713 -7.41 25.12 43.58
CA SER A 713 -7.72 26.46 44.09
C SER A 713 -6.62 27.48 43.74
N ASP A 714 -6.91 28.76 43.94
CA ASP A 714 -5.92 29.85 43.80
C ASP A 714 -4.72 29.65 44.72
N GLU A 715 -4.98 29.24 45.98
CA GLU A 715 -3.94 28.97 46.98
C GLU A 715 -3.03 27.81 46.55
N GLU A 716 -3.61 26.75 45.98
CA GLU A 716 -2.86 25.59 45.48
C GLU A 716 -2.02 25.95 44.25
N LEU A 717 -2.54 26.80 43.36
CA LEU A 717 -1.79 27.33 42.23
C LEU A 717 -0.61 28.16 42.72
N GLU A 718 -0.84 29.09 43.66
CA GLU A 718 0.22 29.93 44.20
C GLU A 718 1.34 29.10 44.84
N LYS A 719 0.97 28.15 45.72
CA LYS A 719 1.91 27.22 46.36
C LYS A 719 2.68 26.39 45.32
N GLY A 720 2.00 25.86 44.31
CA GLY A 720 2.63 25.07 43.25
C GLY A 720 3.58 25.88 42.36
N LEU A 721 3.26 27.15 42.08
CA LEU A 721 4.13 28.03 41.28
C LEU A 721 5.41 28.45 42.04
N GLN A 722 5.35 28.49 43.36
CA GLN A 722 6.48 28.76 44.25
C GLN A 722 7.35 27.52 44.51
N GLU A 723 6.82 26.31 44.27
CA GLU A 723 7.54 25.05 44.47
C GLU A 723 8.66 24.85 43.45
N THR A 724 9.87 24.56 43.95
CA THR A 724 10.96 24.01 43.14
C THR A 724 10.96 22.49 43.25
N VAL A 725 10.63 21.80 42.16
CA VAL A 725 10.59 20.33 42.13
C VAL A 725 12.01 19.78 42.00
N VAL A 726 12.45 19.01 43.00
CA VAL A 726 13.81 18.44 43.09
C VAL A 726 13.73 16.94 43.29
N ARG A 727 14.54 16.18 42.54
CA ARG A 727 14.65 14.73 42.68
C ARG A 727 15.19 14.37 44.08
N GLY A 728 14.58 13.36 44.71
CA GLY A 728 14.96 12.83 46.01
C GLY A 728 14.46 13.66 47.20
N SER A 729 13.76 14.76 46.96
CA SER A 729 13.23 15.64 48.01
C SER A 729 11.72 15.43 48.18
N PRO A 730 11.24 15.02 49.36
CA PRO A 730 9.80 14.91 49.63
C PRO A 730 9.15 16.29 49.73
N ALA A 731 7.86 16.38 49.45
CA ALA A 731 7.12 17.64 49.61
C ALA A 731 7.03 18.07 51.09
N PRO A 732 6.93 19.38 51.39
CA PRO A 732 6.55 19.85 52.72
C PRO A 732 5.19 19.28 53.13
N HIS A 733 5.02 18.91 54.42
CA HIS A 733 3.85 18.19 54.95
C HIS A 733 2.50 18.62 54.32
N LEU A 734 1.92 17.72 53.52
CA LEU A 734 0.56 17.84 52.97
C LEU A 734 -0.40 17.01 53.82
N ALA A 735 -1.61 17.52 54.05
CA ALA A 735 -2.67 16.76 54.71
C ALA A 735 -3.15 15.61 53.80
N PRO A 736 -3.54 14.44 54.36
CA PRO A 736 -4.13 13.35 53.59
C PRO A 736 -5.39 13.78 52.84
N ARG A 737 -5.75 13.04 51.78
CA ARG A 737 -7.00 13.23 51.04
C ARG A 737 -8.19 13.13 51.99
N GLN A 738 -9.02 14.16 52.05
CA GLN A 738 -10.30 14.08 52.78
C GLN A 738 -11.30 13.26 51.96
N PRO A 739 -12.09 12.36 52.59
CA PRO A 739 -13.18 11.68 51.91
C PRO A 739 -14.22 12.70 51.42
N PRO A 740 -14.98 12.42 50.36
CA PRO A 740 -16.07 13.29 49.94
C PRO A 740 -17.05 13.47 51.11
N GLY A 741 -17.23 14.69 51.59
CA GLY A 741 -18.26 14.99 52.60
C GLY A 741 -19.65 14.87 51.98
N GLU A 742 -20.63 14.37 52.74
CA GLU A 742 -22.05 14.26 52.37
C GLU A 742 -22.76 15.63 52.17
N GLY A 743 -22.09 16.64 51.61
CA GLY A 743 -22.57 18.03 51.62
C GLY A 743 -22.55 18.80 50.28
N ASP A 744 -21.85 18.34 49.24
CA ASP A 744 -21.74 19.09 47.98
C ASP A 744 -22.53 18.42 46.84
N GLU A 745 -23.85 18.31 47.02
CA GLU A 745 -24.80 18.13 45.92
C GLU A 745 -25.12 19.49 45.28
N GLU A 746 -24.15 20.13 44.65
CA GLU A 746 -24.41 21.11 43.59
C GLU A 746 -23.48 20.79 42.42
N ARG A 747 -23.81 19.71 41.71
CA ARG A 747 -23.33 19.48 40.34
C ARG A 747 -24.08 20.45 39.42
N PRO A 748 -23.42 21.29 38.62
CA PRO A 748 -24.13 22.08 37.63
C PRO A 748 -24.83 21.13 36.64
N GLY A 749 -26.12 21.38 36.40
CA GLY A 749 -26.94 20.58 35.50
C GLY A 749 -26.49 20.68 34.03
N PRO A 750 -27.05 19.86 33.12
CA PRO A 750 -26.53 19.68 31.76
C PRO A 750 -26.65 20.90 30.82
N ASP A 751 -27.23 22.02 31.25
CA ASP A 751 -27.67 23.10 30.33
C ASP A 751 -26.96 24.45 30.49
N GLU A 752 -25.96 24.60 31.38
CA GLU A 752 -25.26 25.88 31.55
C GLU A 752 -23.73 25.75 31.44
N ALA A 753 -23.27 25.46 30.22
CA ALA A 753 -21.91 25.80 29.76
C ALA A 753 -21.92 25.93 28.23
N GLN A 754 -22.66 26.93 27.73
CA GLN A 754 -22.60 27.37 26.34
C GLN A 754 -21.24 28.02 26.05
N ASP A 755 -20.69 27.62 24.91
CA ASP A 755 -19.77 28.36 24.04
C ASP A 755 -18.65 29.14 24.73
N ASP A 756 -17.45 28.53 24.77
CA ASP A 756 -16.26 29.35 24.63
C ASP A 756 -15.23 28.75 23.66
N VAL A 757 -15.04 29.54 22.61
CA VAL A 757 -14.21 29.32 21.44
C VAL A 757 -12.75 29.20 21.86
N TRP A 758 -12.13 28.07 21.51
CA TRP A 758 -10.71 27.84 21.74
C TRP A 758 -9.88 28.61 20.69
N THR A 759 -9.38 29.79 21.05
CA THR A 759 -8.21 30.41 20.40
C THR A 759 -7.05 30.40 21.38
N ALA A 760 -5.96 29.72 21.03
CA ALA A 760 -4.68 29.82 21.72
C ALA A 760 -3.53 29.72 20.69
N PRO A 761 -2.39 30.39 20.94
CA PRO A 761 -1.52 31.00 19.92
C PRO A 761 -0.72 30.04 19.04
#